data_AF-A0A355FY49-F1
#
_entry.id   AF-A0A355FY49-F1
#
_cell.length_a   1.000
_cell.length_b   1.000
_cell.length_c   1.000
_cell.angle_alpha   90.00
_cell.angle_beta   90.00
_cell.angle_gamma   90.00
#
_symmetry.space_group_name_H-M   'P 1'
#
loop_
_entity.id
_entity.type
_entity.pdbx_description
1 polymer ?
#
loop_
_entity_poly.entity_id
_entity_poly.type
_entity_poly.pdbx_seq_one_letter_code
_entity_poly.pdbx_strand_id
1 'polypeptide(L)'
;MLKFLFHARTIILAAIVLMAVTTVVPARSATVTSLTDAPGNQDAGAAANHTLSFTTPTGASEGSAMTITFDASFDTALITEDDVDVADDGVDLTTAADCSGTERASVSIAADVVTITICAGDGGAIAGGSVVEIQIGENATSSGTGSNRITNPSSVGTYSISLDGTFGDDGNVWIPIITSGGLPISAIVPSAGGGGGGGGGLPAATCTDSEFPIIWGVQVDDVSSSSADVSWITSENATSEVDYGLTSSYGLLATGGVTQYHTVPLTGLSEGTVYHFRVRSADGCPNEAVSGDFTFTTLDTTAPVISNIVVSNITTSSVTISWTTNEPTTGVVSVFLGSVLVTTATSASSSTAHSVIVSGLADATTYAFFIEAEDAFDNSSTSVTQSFTTLADLPPANVSGLTVVPGDGENTLSWTLPAETDLASLTLVWRTDRFPTSFTDGNLIGLGLVEVYEHTGLVNGTTYYYGLFVHDNVGQTSSGALVSGTPSMIPATPVEDAEEVEEVEEEVEDDHEEDAEEEEVPSSDEAEPLGDESLDGESDSEDDGDDLVEETLGSGAAACGNLVCEAGETKASCPADCAFEVIPPTPTAGGTLLDLDYLVALDTIELFPVSGVVDVLPGRPLRLLARADAVPDGAGVQALVGSSRYLMERTGDVFSAIVTLPPQTGTIQLRLLSVLPEHEYVLADSLLRLTPFGFTFEVLEGGRERLGYARVTLLVQRGGIFSPWDGSPYGQLNPQTTPQDGSFAWYVPQGTYNVSASADGYRPTQTAPRFVTNSIVTETIELKREPPPIAQVITSLAPPLKKLQAVAGILSENAAEVLRTARDNRMVQKGVNVAAPVILTTSVASAIVLSASFDLLPFLQYLLTSPVLLFWRRRRKRWGVVYDAVSKQPVDLSMVRLYRLADGRLVQSRVTDRYGRYFFLVDPGSYRLAAAKAGFGFPSGYLKGQRQDGGFLDLYHGEPIEVTAEHALVAANVPLDPLSTGAQHAPWRIRAKRVLRTVQHLAALSGILVALAILILRPGVYAGVVLGVQLSIYLLIRRLAKPRRKPRGWGIVYDERTRRPLSNVVVRVFEPVYNKLLATAMTDRRGRYNFLVGPNEYYARFRKDGYEETEVKPIDLSAAKEPTDIAIDVTLKKRL
;
A
#
# COMPACT_ATOMS: atom_id res chain seq x y z
N MET A 1 10.31 47.37 -31.34
CA MET A 1 9.71 46.32 -30.46
C MET A 1 10.65 45.14 -30.25
N LEU A 2 11.08 44.40 -31.29
CA LEU A 2 11.97 43.22 -31.14
C LEU A 2 13.22 43.42 -30.27
N LYS A 3 13.97 44.53 -30.45
CA LYS A 3 15.17 44.81 -29.63
C LYS A 3 14.92 44.84 -28.11
N PHE A 4 13.70 45.17 -27.67
CA PHE A 4 13.32 45.21 -26.25
C PHE A 4 13.12 43.79 -25.67
N LEU A 5 12.66 42.84 -26.49
CA LEU A 5 12.52 41.42 -26.09
C LEU A 5 13.89 40.72 -25.97
N PHE A 6 14.88 41.15 -26.76
CA PHE A 6 16.24 40.62 -26.66
C PHE A 6 16.92 41.05 -25.34
N HIS A 7 16.82 42.34 -24.99
CA HIS A 7 17.33 42.85 -23.71
C HIS A 7 16.56 42.28 -22.51
N ALA A 8 15.24 42.08 -22.62
CA ALA A 8 14.48 41.38 -21.58
C ALA A 8 14.97 39.94 -21.37
N ARG A 9 15.36 39.21 -22.43
CA ARG A 9 15.93 37.87 -22.32
C ARG A 9 17.32 37.87 -21.67
N THR A 10 18.21 38.80 -22.02
CA THR A 10 19.54 38.87 -21.41
C THR A 10 19.49 39.35 -19.95
N ILE A 11 18.58 40.26 -19.60
CA ILE A 11 18.34 40.67 -18.20
C ILE A 11 17.76 39.51 -17.38
N ILE A 12 16.86 38.70 -17.94
CA ILE A 12 16.33 37.50 -17.26
C ILE A 12 17.42 36.42 -17.12
N LEU A 13 18.28 36.19 -18.13
CA LEU A 13 19.41 35.28 -17.98
C LEU A 13 20.41 35.78 -16.94
N ALA A 14 20.76 37.06 -16.95
CA ALA A 14 21.65 37.66 -15.95
C ALA A 14 21.05 37.57 -14.54
N ALA A 15 19.75 37.77 -14.37
CA ALA A 15 19.07 37.60 -13.08
C ALA A 15 18.96 36.14 -12.61
N ILE A 16 19.01 35.17 -13.53
CA ILE A 16 19.08 33.73 -13.19
C ILE A 16 20.51 33.32 -12.83
N VAL A 17 21.52 33.80 -13.57
CA VAL A 17 22.94 33.55 -13.26
C VAL A 17 23.34 34.24 -11.95
N LEU A 18 22.83 35.45 -11.68
CA LEU A 18 22.99 36.13 -10.39
C LEU A 18 22.05 35.59 -9.29
N MET A 19 21.25 34.56 -9.57
CA MET A 19 20.52 33.75 -8.57
C MET A 19 21.17 32.38 -8.32
N ALA A 20 22.26 32.04 -9.04
CA ALA A 20 23.08 30.86 -8.77
C ALA A 20 24.15 31.11 -7.69
N VAL A 21 24.17 32.31 -7.10
CA VAL A 21 25.06 32.73 -6.02
C VAL A 21 24.21 33.49 -4.99
N THR A 22 24.48 33.28 -3.70
CA THR A 22 23.76 33.86 -2.54
C THR A 22 22.23 33.62 -2.45
N THR A 23 21.80 32.37 -2.56
CA THR A 23 20.71 31.90 -1.67
C THR A 23 21.32 31.38 -0.38
N VAL A 24 21.24 32.15 0.70
CA VAL A 24 21.46 31.61 2.05
C VAL A 24 20.26 30.74 2.40
N VAL A 25 20.39 29.46 2.07
CA VAL A 25 19.61 28.38 2.71
C VAL A 25 19.98 28.44 4.21
N PRO A 26 19.07 28.21 5.17
CA PRO A 26 19.54 27.79 6.51
C PRO A 26 20.48 26.61 6.28
N ALA A 27 21.68 26.65 6.88
CA ALA A 27 22.73 25.68 6.56
C ALA A 27 22.14 24.26 6.63
N ARG A 28 22.14 23.57 5.48
CA ARG A 28 22.08 22.11 5.52
C ARG A 28 23.43 21.72 6.07
N SER A 29 23.42 21.05 7.22
CA SER A 29 24.65 20.45 7.68
C SER A 29 25.20 19.53 6.59
N ALA A 30 26.47 19.70 6.24
CA ALA A 30 27.13 18.87 5.26
C ALA A 30 27.96 17.83 6.01
N THR A 31 27.65 16.55 5.80
CA THR A 31 28.30 15.51 6.59
C THR A 31 29.81 15.48 6.32
N VAL A 32 30.62 15.57 7.39
CA VAL A 32 32.08 15.58 7.28
C VAL A 32 32.58 14.30 6.65
N THR A 33 33.54 14.44 5.74
CA THR A 33 34.18 13.31 5.10
C THR A 33 35.35 12.81 5.95
N SER A 34 35.61 11.49 5.91
CA SER A 34 36.71 10.82 6.62
C SER A 34 36.79 11.05 8.14
N LEU A 35 35.65 11.21 8.85
CA LEU A 35 35.64 11.28 10.31
C LEU A 35 36.06 9.94 10.94
N THR A 36 37.16 9.98 11.68
CA THR A 36 37.72 8.85 12.44
C THR A 36 38.20 9.30 13.81
N ASP A 37 38.19 8.41 14.80
CA ASP A 37 38.94 8.58 16.06
C ASP A 37 39.91 7.41 16.25
N ALA A 38 41.08 7.70 16.83
CA ALA A 38 42.10 6.74 17.18
C ALA A 38 42.35 6.73 18.71
N PRO A 39 41.54 5.99 19.50
CA PRO A 39 41.69 5.92 20.95
C PRO A 39 42.94 5.11 21.34
N GLY A 40 43.81 5.71 22.14
CA GLY A 40 45.08 5.13 22.60
C GLY A 40 44.94 3.92 23.56
N ASN A 41 43.72 3.65 24.05
CA ASN A 41 43.33 2.37 24.63
C ASN A 41 41.81 2.15 24.39
N GLN A 42 41.39 0.93 24.09
CA GLN A 42 39.99 0.53 23.92
C GLN A 42 39.45 -0.34 25.08
N ASP A 43 40.25 -0.62 26.11
CA ASP A 43 39.80 -1.36 27.29
C ASP A 43 38.68 -0.62 28.05
N ALA A 44 37.65 -1.37 28.47
CA ALA A 44 36.52 -0.86 29.24
C ALA A 44 36.97 -0.29 30.60
N GLY A 45 36.61 0.96 30.88
CA GLY A 45 37.03 1.69 32.08
C GLY A 45 38.51 2.12 32.10
N ALA A 46 39.25 2.00 30.98
CA ALA A 46 40.62 2.49 30.87
C ALA A 46 40.69 3.95 30.41
N ALA A 47 41.74 4.66 30.82
CA ALA A 47 41.99 6.04 30.40
C ALA A 47 42.75 6.09 29.06
N ALA A 48 42.17 6.76 28.07
CA ALA A 48 42.65 6.85 26.69
C ALA A 48 42.96 8.31 26.27
N ASN A 49 43.96 8.45 25.42
CA ASN A 49 44.08 9.62 24.53
C ASN A 49 43.15 9.40 23.34
N HIS A 50 42.59 10.47 22.78
CA HIS A 50 41.82 10.43 21.53
C HIS A 50 42.49 11.28 20.46
N THR A 51 42.28 10.95 19.19
CA THR A 51 42.80 11.71 18.04
C THR A 51 41.74 11.65 16.96
N LEU A 52 40.88 12.66 16.94
CA LEU A 52 39.82 12.79 15.95
C LEU A 52 40.41 13.47 14.71
N SER A 53 40.16 12.89 13.53
CA SER A 53 40.53 13.49 12.25
C SER A 53 39.32 13.48 11.31
N PHE A 54 39.09 14.58 10.60
CA PHE A 54 38.03 14.69 9.60
C PHE A 54 38.33 15.79 8.57
N THR A 55 37.72 15.68 7.39
CA THR A 55 37.79 16.70 6.34
C THR A 55 36.46 17.46 6.29
N THR A 56 36.49 18.78 6.55
CA THR A 56 35.30 19.66 6.62
C THR A 56 34.85 20.13 5.21
N PRO A 57 33.67 19.75 4.69
CA PRO A 57 33.25 20.15 3.35
C PRO A 57 32.96 21.65 3.19
N THR A 58 32.52 22.36 4.23
CA THR A 58 32.19 23.80 4.14
C THR A 58 33.21 24.73 4.79
N GLY A 59 34.00 24.24 5.74
CA GLY A 59 35.02 24.99 6.47
C GLY A 59 34.49 25.75 7.69
N ALA A 60 35.32 25.92 8.71
CA ALA A 60 34.94 26.62 9.94
C ALA A 60 35.33 28.11 9.88
N SER A 61 34.33 28.98 9.73
CA SER A 61 34.53 30.44 9.72
C SER A 61 34.83 31.01 11.13
N GLU A 62 35.54 32.13 11.18
CA GLU A 62 35.78 32.87 12.44
C GLU A 62 34.47 33.22 13.16
N GLY A 63 34.40 32.90 14.46
CA GLY A 63 33.20 33.04 15.29
C GLY A 63 32.21 31.87 15.18
N SER A 64 32.52 30.82 14.41
CA SER A 64 31.77 29.56 14.44
C SER A 64 32.38 28.56 15.43
N ALA A 65 31.56 27.61 15.88
CA ALA A 65 31.95 26.59 16.84
C ALA A 65 31.63 25.19 16.30
N MET A 66 32.55 24.27 16.56
CA MET A 66 32.39 22.82 16.48
C MET A 66 32.06 22.28 17.87
N THR A 67 31.27 21.21 17.93
CA THR A 67 30.78 20.60 19.15
C THR A 67 30.94 19.09 19.03
N ILE A 68 31.94 18.54 19.72
CA ILE A 68 32.16 17.11 19.84
C ILE A 68 31.36 16.63 21.05
N THR A 69 30.45 15.67 20.85
CA THR A 69 29.67 15.05 21.92
C THR A 69 29.98 13.57 21.98
N PHE A 70 30.63 13.15 23.07
CA PHE A 70 30.87 11.74 23.39
C PHE A 70 29.56 11.10 23.89
N ASP A 71 29.43 9.77 23.81
CA ASP A 71 28.39 9.08 24.58
C ASP A 71 28.59 9.32 26.08
N ALA A 72 27.51 9.57 26.83
CA ALA A 72 27.54 9.87 28.26
C ALA A 72 28.11 8.74 29.16
N SER A 73 28.50 7.61 28.58
CA SER A 73 29.26 6.53 29.22
C SER A 73 30.78 6.78 29.28
N PHE A 74 31.32 7.72 28.49
CA PHE A 74 32.70 8.20 28.61
C PHE A 74 32.81 9.23 29.75
N ASP A 75 33.89 9.18 30.54
CA ASP A 75 34.20 10.23 31.53
C ASP A 75 35.22 11.22 30.98
N THR A 76 34.72 12.40 30.60
CA THR A 76 35.46 13.56 30.12
C THR A 76 35.74 14.59 31.23
N ALA A 77 35.31 14.38 32.47
CA ALA A 77 35.21 15.43 33.51
C ALA A 77 36.55 15.94 34.05
N LEU A 78 37.67 15.38 33.60
CA LEU A 78 39.04 15.84 33.91
C LEU A 78 39.70 16.61 32.76
N ILE A 79 39.10 16.67 31.57
CA ILE A 79 39.68 17.36 30.41
C ILE A 79 39.56 18.88 30.55
N THR A 80 40.67 19.58 30.32
CA THR A 80 40.81 21.04 30.32
C THR A 80 41.26 21.56 28.96
N GLU A 81 41.38 22.87 28.76
CA GLU A 81 41.91 23.45 27.52
C GLU A 81 43.36 23.02 27.23
N ASP A 82 44.18 22.85 28.27
CA ASP A 82 45.58 22.35 28.16
C ASP A 82 45.67 20.89 27.65
N ASP A 83 44.56 20.16 27.68
CA ASP A 83 44.45 18.76 27.23
C ASP A 83 43.91 18.62 25.80
N VAL A 84 43.69 19.72 25.06
CA VAL A 84 43.11 19.71 23.70
C VAL A 84 43.90 20.59 22.71
N ASP A 85 44.52 19.95 21.71
CA ASP A 85 45.12 20.61 20.54
C ASP A 85 44.17 20.53 19.32
N VAL A 86 44.24 21.54 18.44
CA VAL A 86 43.47 21.59 17.17
C VAL A 86 44.36 22.07 16.04
N ALA A 87 44.47 21.29 14.96
CA ALA A 87 45.28 21.61 13.78
C ALA A 87 44.45 21.63 12.48
N ASP A 88 44.86 22.49 11.56
CA ASP A 88 44.27 22.73 10.23
C ASP A 88 45.33 22.42 9.15
N ASP A 89 45.12 21.37 8.34
CA ASP A 89 46.09 20.81 7.40
C ASP A 89 47.49 20.56 8.01
N GLY A 90 47.53 20.19 9.30
CA GLY A 90 48.75 19.96 10.08
C GLY A 90 49.40 21.23 10.65
N VAL A 91 48.75 22.38 10.56
CA VAL A 91 49.15 23.64 11.20
C VAL A 91 48.31 23.87 12.45
N ASP A 92 48.96 23.85 13.62
CA ASP A 92 48.34 24.16 14.91
C ASP A 92 47.61 25.52 14.89
N LEU A 93 46.39 25.54 15.45
CA LEU A 93 45.59 26.73 15.65
C LEU A 93 45.94 27.44 16.97
N THR A 94 46.59 26.78 17.93
CA THR A 94 46.75 27.19 19.34
C THR A 94 45.40 27.36 20.05
N THR A 95 45.22 26.66 21.17
CA THR A 95 43.99 26.67 21.97
C THR A 95 44.09 27.49 23.26
N ALA A 96 42.94 27.98 23.75
CA ALA A 96 42.78 28.68 25.03
C ALA A 96 41.38 28.47 25.63
N ALA A 97 41.14 28.85 26.88
CA ALA A 97 39.83 28.73 27.53
C ALA A 97 38.73 29.65 26.92
N ASP A 98 39.11 30.80 26.37
CA ASP A 98 38.20 31.71 25.67
C ASP A 98 38.91 32.53 24.58
N CYS A 99 38.14 33.12 23.67
CA CYS A 99 38.65 34.02 22.63
C CYS A 99 38.88 35.46 23.15
N SER A 100 39.62 35.63 24.26
CA SER A 100 40.06 36.95 24.75
C SER A 100 41.57 37.21 24.60
N GLY A 101 42.34 36.19 24.22
CA GLY A 101 43.80 36.24 24.04
C GLY A 101 44.24 36.55 22.60
N THR A 102 45.10 35.70 22.06
CA THR A 102 45.65 35.76 20.67
C THR A 102 45.63 34.40 19.96
N GLU A 103 45.06 33.40 20.61
CA GLU A 103 45.00 32.01 20.20
C GLU A 103 43.85 31.83 19.18
N ARG A 104 44.04 31.01 18.14
CA ARG A 104 43.15 31.03 16.96
C ARG A 104 41.89 30.18 17.16
N ALA A 105 41.85 29.35 18.20
CA ALA A 105 40.67 28.63 18.66
C ALA A 105 40.57 28.66 20.20
N SER A 106 39.36 28.54 20.74
CA SER A 106 39.11 28.35 22.18
C SER A 106 38.34 27.07 22.47
N VAL A 107 38.74 26.34 23.50
CA VAL A 107 38.14 25.06 23.92
C VAL A 107 37.40 25.25 25.23
N SER A 108 36.17 24.76 25.32
CA SER A 108 35.39 24.70 26.55
C SER A 108 34.69 23.35 26.69
N ILE A 109 34.92 22.66 27.81
CA ILE A 109 34.34 21.35 28.11
C ILE A 109 33.17 21.50 29.08
N ALA A 110 32.06 20.83 28.81
CA ALA A 110 30.86 20.83 29.65
C ALA A 110 30.22 19.44 29.64
N ALA A 111 30.47 18.65 30.68
CA ALA A 111 30.13 17.22 30.72
C ALA A 111 30.71 16.47 29.50
N ASP A 112 29.90 15.63 28.86
CA ASP A 112 30.18 14.83 27.67
C ASP A 112 30.43 15.65 26.37
N VAL A 113 30.37 16.97 26.45
CA VAL A 113 30.51 17.89 25.30
C VAL A 113 31.80 18.70 25.37
N VAL A 114 32.64 18.59 24.32
CA VAL A 114 33.80 19.46 24.06
C VAL A 114 33.44 20.43 22.94
N THR A 115 33.38 21.72 23.25
CA THR A 115 33.08 22.79 22.26
C THR A 115 34.35 23.55 21.89
N ILE A 116 34.63 23.65 20.60
CA ILE A 116 35.79 24.33 20.02
C ILE A 116 35.28 25.50 19.19
N THR A 117 35.61 26.74 19.56
CA THR A 117 35.20 27.96 18.84
C THR A 117 36.38 28.58 18.11
N ILE A 118 36.25 28.84 16.82
CA ILE A 118 37.28 29.55 16.04
C ILE A 118 37.25 31.04 16.41
N CYS A 119 38.37 31.60 16.86
CA CYS A 119 38.41 32.95 17.43
C CYS A 119 38.35 34.05 16.36
N ALA A 120 37.64 35.14 16.67
CA ALA A 120 37.13 36.09 15.68
C ALA A 120 38.00 37.36 15.58
N GLY A 121 38.79 37.43 14.51
CA GLY A 121 39.82 38.45 14.27
C GLY A 121 41.25 37.89 14.22
N ASP A 122 41.45 36.63 14.66
CA ASP A 122 42.76 36.06 14.96
C ASP A 122 43.32 35.16 13.85
N GLY A 123 42.59 34.98 12.74
CA GLY A 123 43.06 34.22 11.58
C GLY A 123 42.90 32.70 11.73
N GLY A 124 41.93 32.24 12.51
CA GLY A 124 41.65 30.82 12.75
C GLY A 124 40.76 30.13 11.71
N ALA A 125 40.27 30.85 10.69
CA ALA A 125 39.34 30.30 9.71
C ALA A 125 39.90 29.09 8.93
N ILE A 126 39.24 27.95 9.08
CA ILE A 126 39.54 26.69 8.38
C ILE A 126 38.84 26.70 7.02
N ALA A 127 39.53 26.24 5.97
CA ALA A 127 38.97 26.21 4.62
C ALA A 127 38.10 24.96 4.37
N GLY A 128 37.06 25.10 3.54
CA GLY A 128 36.30 23.95 3.06
C GLY A 128 37.17 23.05 2.18
N GLY A 129 37.34 21.80 2.61
CA GLY A 129 38.24 20.81 2.02
C GLY A 129 39.54 20.56 2.80
N SER A 130 39.80 21.29 3.89
CA SER A 130 40.96 21.06 4.77
C SER A 130 40.71 19.93 5.78
N VAL A 131 41.80 19.28 6.19
CA VAL A 131 41.80 18.22 7.21
C VAL A 131 41.99 18.85 8.58
N VAL A 132 41.01 18.67 9.47
CA VAL A 132 41.07 19.05 10.87
C VAL A 132 41.51 17.85 11.69
N GLU A 133 42.52 18.04 12.54
CA GLU A 133 42.95 17.05 13.54
C GLU A 133 42.77 17.64 14.95
N ILE A 134 42.20 16.85 15.86
CA ILE A 134 41.87 17.24 17.23
C ILE A 134 42.41 16.17 18.16
N GLN A 135 43.46 16.51 18.92
CA GLN A 135 44.13 15.61 19.85
C GLN A 135 43.64 15.90 21.27
N ILE A 136 43.15 14.89 21.98
CA ILE A 136 42.57 15.04 23.32
C ILE A 136 43.25 14.08 24.31
N GLY A 137 43.94 14.66 25.30
CA GLY A 137 44.63 13.95 26.38
C GLY A 137 46.14 14.20 26.41
N GLU A 138 46.92 13.24 26.93
CA GLU A 138 48.39 13.29 27.07
C GLU A 138 49.15 13.38 25.71
N ASN A 139 48.45 13.38 24.58
CA ASN A 139 48.96 13.65 23.23
C ASN A 139 48.95 15.15 22.85
N ALA A 140 48.07 15.97 23.44
CA ALA A 140 48.08 17.42 23.23
C ALA A 140 49.38 18.03 23.78
N THR A 141 50.16 18.70 22.93
CA THR A 141 51.54 19.15 23.21
C THR A 141 51.94 20.46 22.54
N SER A 142 51.03 21.11 21.81
CA SER A 142 51.30 22.30 20.98
C SER A 142 50.85 23.58 21.68
N SER A 143 49.61 23.59 22.17
CA SER A 143 48.97 24.70 22.88
C SER A 143 49.28 24.69 24.38
N GLY A 144 49.45 23.49 24.95
CA GLY A 144 49.70 23.23 26.36
C GLY A 144 50.60 22.01 26.55
N THR A 145 50.37 21.25 27.62
CA THR A 145 50.92 19.89 27.75
C THR A 145 49.89 19.05 28.49
N GLY A 146 49.17 18.24 27.73
CA GLY A 146 48.08 17.40 28.23
C GLY A 146 48.52 16.52 29.39
N SER A 147 47.67 16.47 30.39
CA SER A 147 47.93 15.83 31.69
C SER A 147 46.78 14.93 32.16
N ASN A 148 45.61 15.05 31.53
CA ASN A 148 44.43 14.24 31.78
C ASN A 148 44.11 13.35 30.56
N ARG A 149 43.15 12.44 30.72
CA ARG A 149 42.66 11.52 29.68
C ARG A 149 41.19 11.24 29.86
N ILE A 150 40.50 10.93 28.77
CA ILE A 150 39.11 10.49 28.80
C ILE A 150 39.09 9.04 29.29
N THR A 151 38.15 8.69 30.17
CA THR A 151 37.97 7.29 30.61
C THR A 151 36.89 6.62 29.78
N ASN A 152 37.22 5.47 29.19
CA ASN A 152 36.32 4.65 28.40
C ASN A 152 35.11 4.14 29.21
N PRO A 153 33.96 3.89 28.56
CA PRO A 153 32.83 3.17 29.12
C PRO A 153 33.23 1.90 29.89
N SER A 154 32.64 1.68 31.06
CA SER A 154 32.94 0.52 31.91
C SER A 154 32.35 -0.82 31.41
N SER A 155 31.60 -0.79 30.31
CA SER A 155 31.00 -1.95 29.65
C SER A 155 31.50 -2.13 28.22
N VAL A 156 31.76 -3.38 27.82
CA VAL A 156 32.07 -3.75 26.44
C VAL A 156 30.89 -3.43 25.52
N GLY A 157 31.15 -2.83 24.36
CA GLY A 157 30.14 -2.41 23.40
C GLY A 157 30.69 -1.40 22.38
N THR A 158 29.84 -0.97 21.45
CA THR A 158 30.19 0.08 20.47
C THR A 158 29.48 1.37 20.85
N TYR A 159 30.23 2.47 20.96
CA TYR A 159 29.75 3.77 21.45
C TYR A 159 30.00 4.86 20.40
N SER A 160 29.18 5.91 20.38
CA SER A 160 29.30 7.03 19.45
C SER A 160 30.16 8.17 19.99
N ILE A 161 30.93 8.81 19.12
CA ILE A 161 31.27 10.24 19.24
C ILE A 161 30.63 10.95 18.04
N SER A 162 29.89 12.02 18.31
CA SER A 162 29.25 12.85 17.29
C SER A 162 29.91 14.23 17.19
N LEU A 163 29.84 14.83 16.00
CA LEU A 163 30.30 16.17 15.67
C LEU A 163 29.12 16.93 15.06
N ASP A 164 28.85 18.13 15.54
CA ASP A 164 27.86 19.09 15.02
C ASP A 164 28.37 20.51 15.35
N GLY A 165 27.65 21.58 15.01
CA GLY A 165 27.92 22.90 15.56
C GLY A 165 27.36 24.07 14.74
N THR A 166 27.81 25.27 15.10
CA THR A 166 27.45 26.50 14.35
C THR A 166 28.32 26.71 13.10
N PHE A 167 29.37 25.91 12.91
CA PHE A 167 30.16 25.89 11.67
C PHE A 167 29.39 25.28 10.49
N GLY A 168 28.53 24.28 10.74
CA GLY A 168 27.55 23.78 9.77
C GLY A 168 27.96 22.54 8.97
N ASP A 169 28.89 21.73 9.50
CA ASP A 169 29.11 20.35 9.08
C ASP A 169 28.83 19.41 10.28
N ASP A 170 28.41 18.16 10.02
CA ASP A 170 28.05 17.15 11.03
C ASP A 170 28.71 15.79 10.78
N GLY A 171 28.80 14.93 11.78
CA GLY A 171 29.25 13.55 11.60
C GLY A 171 29.13 12.69 12.85
N ASN A 172 29.36 11.39 12.70
CA ASN A 172 29.40 10.45 13.81
C ASN A 172 30.42 9.34 13.53
N VAL A 173 31.23 8.99 14.52
CA VAL A 173 32.16 7.85 14.51
C VAL A 173 31.79 6.87 15.62
N TRP A 174 31.98 5.59 15.34
CA TRP A 174 31.68 4.49 16.26
C TRP A 174 32.97 3.86 16.79
N ILE A 175 33.09 3.74 18.11
CA ILE A 175 34.27 3.21 18.80
C ILE A 175 33.91 1.88 19.50
N PRO A 176 34.60 0.77 19.20
CA PRO A 176 34.49 -0.45 19.97
C PRO A 176 35.29 -0.34 21.28
N ILE A 177 34.63 -0.66 22.38
CA ILE A 177 35.22 -0.79 23.72
C ILE A 177 35.22 -2.27 24.11
N ILE A 178 36.39 -2.77 24.51
CA ILE A 178 36.70 -4.20 24.68
C ILE A 178 37.19 -4.50 26.11
N THR A 179 37.70 -5.71 26.38
CA THR A 179 38.39 -6.00 27.66
C THR A 179 39.69 -6.78 27.48
N SER A 180 40.72 -6.35 28.19
CA SER A 180 42.05 -6.96 28.25
C SER A 180 41.98 -8.43 28.70
N GLY A 181 41.92 -9.33 27.73
CA GLY A 181 41.76 -10.77 27.97
C GLY A 181 41.62 -11.59 26.68
N GLY A 182 41.04 -11.01 25.63
CA GLY A 182 41.06 -11.57 24.27
C GLY A 182 42.21 -11.02 23.44
N LEU A 183 43.40 -11.62 23.54
CA LEU A 183 44.60 -11.25 22.77
C LEU A 183 45.36 -12.53 22.33
N PRO A 184 46.13 -12.49 21.21
CA PRO A 184 47.48 -11.93 21.31
C PRO A 184 47.76 -10.74 20.38
N ILE A 185 48.37 -9.70 20.96
CA ILE A 185 49.12 -8.68 20.22
C ILE A 185 50.36 -9.35 19.59
N SER A 186 50.77 -8.92 18.40
CA SER A 186 52.15 -9.15 17.91
C SER A 186 52.82 -7.82 17.53
N ALA A 187 53.50 -7.21 18.49
CA ALA A 187 54.35 -6.05 18.28
C ALA A 187 55.82 -6.49 18.31
N ILE A 188 56.50 -6.44 17.16
CA ILE A 188 57.94 -6.71 17.06
C ILE A 188 58.68 -5.38 16.97
N VAL A 189 59.38 -5.01 18.05
CA VAL A 189 60.31 -3.87 18.06
C VAL A 189 61.75 -4.37 17.96
N PRO A 190 62.43 -4.23 16.80
CA PRO A 190 63.86 -4.48 16.70
C PRO A 190 64.66 -3.25 17.17
N SER A 191 65.06 -3.23 18.44
CA SER A 191 65.96 -2.19 18.97
C SER A 191 67.43 -2.52 18.69
N ALA A 192 68.13 -1.65 17.95
CA ALA A 192 69.58 -1.76 17.73
C ALA A 192 70.27 -0.41 17.43
N GLY A 193 70.82 0.22 18.48
CA GLY A 193 72.05 1.07 18.48
C GLY A 193 72.26 2.15 17.40
N GLY A 194 72.16 3.42 17.78
CA GLY A 194 72.51 4.56 16.92
C GLY A 194 74.02 4.74 16.65
N GLY A 195 74.37 5.47 15.57
CA GLY A 195 75.77 5.52 15.08
C GLY A 195 76.19 6.67 14.15
N GLY A 196 75.44 7.80 14.09
CA GLY A 196 75.92 9.13 13.68
C GLY A 196 76.56 9.37 12.28
N GLY A 197 75.87 10.18 11.46
CA GLY A 197 76.51 11.22 10.63
C GLY A 197 76.48 11.08 9.11
N GLY A 198 76.31 12.22 8.42
CA GLY A 198 76.52 12.39 6.98
C GLY A 198 75.24 12.31 6.12
N GLY A 199 74.63 13.46 5.80
CA GLY A 199 73.41 13.51 4.99
C GLY A 199 73.66 13.44 3.48
N GLY A 200 72.61 13.11 2.71
CA GLY A 200 72.61 13.22 1.25
C GLY A 200 71.51 12.42 0.55
N GLY A 201 70.42 13.09 0.16
CA GLY A 201 69.40 12.55 -0.76
C GLY A 201 68.33 11.68 -0.11
N LEU A 202 67.07 12.10 -0.22
CA LEU A 202 65.91 11.22 0.00
C LEU A 202 65.66 10.42 -1.29
N PRO A 203 65.72 9.07 -1.27
CA PRO A 203 65.07 8.27 -2.30
C PRO A 203 63.56 8.31 -2.09
N ALA A 204 62.78 8.04 -3.14
CA ALA A 204 61.35 7.77 -2.97
C ALA A 204 61.18 6.51 -2.10
N ALA A 205 60.22 6.52 -1.18
CA ALA A 205 59.90 5.34 -0.38
C ALA A 205 59.33 4.25 -1.29
N THR A 206 60.13 3.20 -1.54
CA THR A 206 59.63 1.99 -2.17
C THR A 206 58.77 1.25 -1.14
N CYS A 207 57.47 1.17 -1.41
CA CYS A 207 56.63 0.09 -0.88
C CYS A 207 57.39 -1.24 -0.99
N THR A 208 57.35 -2.05 0.07
CA THR A 208 58.00 -3.38 0.13
C THR A 208 57.02 -4.52 0.32
N ASP A 209 55.72 -4.25 0.40
CA ASP A 209 54.71 -5.31 0.43
C ASP A 209 54.43 -5.84 -0.99
N SER A 210 53.91 -7.06 -1.04
CA SER A 210 53.58 -7.79 -2.26
C SER A 210 52.55 -8.90 -2.04
N GLU A 211 52.03 -9.07 -0.82
CA GLU A 211 50.83 -9.87 -0.60
C GLU A 211 49.59 -8.98 -0.85
N PHE A 212 48.43 -9.61 -1.03
CA PHE A 212 47.17 -8.90 -1.31
C PHE A 212 46.25 -9.04 -0.09
N PRO A 213 45.46 -8.00 0.27
CA PRO A 213 44.60 -8.06 1.44
C PRO A 213 43.55 -9.17 1.27
N ILE A 214 43.62 -10.20 2.11
CA ILE A 214 42.73 -11.36 2.02
C ILE A 214 41.34 -10.93 2.51
N ILE A 215 40.33 -10.94 1.62
CA ILE A 215 38.95 -10.56 1.94
C ILE A 215 38.18 -11.76 2.51
N TRP A 216 37.45 -11.57 3.62
CA TRP A 216 36.47 -12.52 4.15
C TRP A 216 35.27 -11.83 4.80
N GLY A 217 34.24 -12.61 5.16
CA GLY A 217 33.08 -12.11 5.91
C GLY A 217 32.19 -11.13 5.12
N VAL A 218 32.18 -11.20 3.79
CA VAL A 218 31.33 -10.36 2.94
C VAL A 218 29.85 -10.67 3.21
N GLN A 219 29.10 -9.68 3.67
CA GLN A 219 27.69 -9.78 4.02
C GLN A 219 26.95 -8.46 3.68
N VAL A 220 25.61 -8.48 3.78
CA VAL A 220 24.77 -7.30 3.59
C VAL A 220 23.83 -7.16 4.78
N ASP A 221 23.90 -6.01 5.43
CA ASP A 221 23.18 -5.63 6.63
C ASP A 221 22.21 -4.46 6.32
N ASP A 222 21.31 -4.13 7.25
CA ASP A 222 20.39 -2.97 7.23
C ASP A 222 19.70 -2.64 5.88
N VAL A 223 19.30 -3.70 5.16
CA VAL A 223 18.57 -3.61 3.89
C VAL A 223 17.20 -2.95 4.08
N SER A 224 16.97 -1.86 3.35
CA SER A 224 15.69 -1.15 3.26
C SER A 224 15.10 -1.21 1.85
N SER A 225 14.05 -0.44 1.57
CA SER A 225 13.53 -0.24 0.22
C SER A 225 14.36 0.73 -0.64
N SER A 226 15.41 1.36 -0.10
CA SER A 226 16.28 2.30 -0.86
C SER A 226 17.76 2.33 -0.43
N SER A 227 18.16 1.44 0.48
CA SER A 227 19.54 1.31 1.00
C SER A 227 19.88 -0.13 1.38
N ALA A 228 21.18 -0.41 1.52
CA ALA A 228 21.71 -1.62 2.13
C ALA A 228 23.19 -1.40 2.49
N ASP A 229 23.67 -1.92 3.61
CA ASP A 229 25.04 -1.70 4.08
C ASP A 229 25.88 -2.96 3.81
N VAL A 230 26.94 -2.82 3.02
CA VAL A 230 27.81 -3.95 2.65
C VAL A 230 29.01 -4.01 3.58
N SER A 231 29.15 -5.10 4.33
CA SER A 231 30.19 -5.27 5.35
C SER A 231 31.17 -6.40 4.99
N TRP A 232 32.47 -6.22 5.27
CA TRP A 232 33.50 -7.27 5.13
C TRP A 232 34.75 -7.00 5.98
N ILE A 233 35.70 -7.93 5.99
CA ILE A 233 36.95 -7.86 6.77
C ILE A 233 38.14 -8.21 5.86
N THR A 234 39.30 -7.62 6.11
CA THR A 234 40.57 -7.94 5.42
C THR A 234 41.71 -8.35 6.37
N SER A 235 42.84 -8.82 5.83
CA SER A 235 44.04 -9.19 6.60
C SER A 235 44.77 -8.01 7.27
N GLU A 236 44.50 -6.78 6.85
CA GLU A 236 45.27 -5.57 7.15
C GLU A 236 44.43 -4.32 6.87
N ASN A 237 44.98 -3.11 7.04
CA ASN A 237 44.26 -1.89 6.67
C ASN A 237 44.26 -1.70 5.14
N ALA A 238 43.10 -1.86 4.52
CA ALA A 238 42.90 -1.71 3.08
C ALA A 238 41.75 -0.73 2.74
N THR A 239 41.66 -0.28 1.49
CA THR A 239 40.54 0.54 1.00
C THR A 239 39.20 -0.21 1.06
N SER A 240 38.10 0.54 1.15
CA SER A 240 36.75 -0.02 1.08
C SER A 240 36.06 0.42 -0.22
N GLU A 241 35.96 -0.44 -1.23
CA GLU A 241 35.20 -0.17 -2.46
C GLU A 241 34.15 -1.26 -2.73
N VAL A 242 32.98 -0.85 -3.24
CA VAL A 242 31.89 -1.76 -3.65
C VAL A 242 31.43 -1.39 -5.05
N ASP A 243 31.68 -2.27 -6.02
CA ASP A 243 31.03 -2.17 -7.33
C ASP A 243 29.63 -2.80 -7.22
N TYR A 244 28.58 -2.10 -7.68
CA TYR A 244 27.21 -2.63 -7.62
C TYR A 244 26.36 -2.22 -8.83
N GLY A 245 25.23 -2.90 -9.03
CA GLY A 245 24.28 -2.59 -10.10
C GLY A 245 23.20 -3.66 -10.30
N LEU A 246 22.36 -3.49 -11.32
CA LEU A 246 21.25 -4.42 -11.62
C LEU A 246 21.69 -5.72 -12.32
N THR A 247 23.00 -5.90 -12.54
CA THR A 247 23.62 -7.08 -13.17
C THR A 247 25.06 -7.22 -12.68
N SER A 248 25.67 -8.40 -12.80
CA SER A 248 27.09 -8.66 -12.51
C SER A 248 28.10 -7.97 -13.46
N SER A 249 27.64 -7.10 -14.36
CA SER A 249 28.51 -6.09 -15.01
C SER A 249 28.73 -4.85 -14.13
N TYR A 250 27.96 -4.72 -13.04
CA TYR A 250 27.89 -3.56 -12.15
C TYR A 250 27.62 -2.26 -12.93
N GLY A 251 28.05 -1.10 -12.41
CA GLY A 251 27.90 0.20 -13.08
C GLY A 251 27.78 1.39 -12.13
N LEU A 252 27.59 1.12 -10.84
CA LEU A 252 27.71 2.06 -9.74
C LEU A 252 28.89 1.64 -8.84
N LEU A 253 29.46 2.60 -8.13
CA LEU A 253 30.58 2.42 -7.21
C LEU A 253 30.27 3.18 -5.92
N ALA A 254 30.42 2.53 -4.77
CA ALA A 254 30.41 3.14 -3.45
C ALA A 254 31.77 2.93 -2.77
N THR A 255 32.18 3.87 -1.91
CA THR A 255 33.52 3.88 -1.29
C THR A 255 33.45 4.29 0.16
N GLY A 256 34.17 3.58 1.04
CA GLY A 256 34.36 3.89 2.45
C GLY A 256 35.80 4.29 2.79
N GLY A 257 36.13 4.29 4.09
CA GLY A 257 37.48 4.60 4.57
C GLY A 257 38.52 3.50 4.32
N VAL A 258 39.75 3.74 4.78
CA VAL A 258 40.81 2.71 4.87
C VAL A 258 40.75 2.08 6.27
N THR A 259 40.61 0.76 6.33
CA THR A 259 40.28 0.01 7.56
C THR A 259 40.54 -1.48 7.35
N GLN A 260 40.58 -2.26 8.43
CA GLN A 260 40.54 -3.73 8.40
C GLN A 260 39.10 -4.28 8.48
N TYR A 261 38.18 -3.48 9.01
CA TYR A 261 36.76 -3.78 9.17
C TYR A 261 35.95 -2.78 8.35
N HIS A 262 35.38 -3.25 7.25
CA HIS A 262 34.75 -2.42 6.22
C HIS A 262 33.23 -2.48 6.36
N THR A 263 32.58 -1.33 6.29
CA THR A 263 31.13 -1.20 6.04
C THR A 263 30.93 -0.04 5.07
N VAL A 264 30.17 -0.26 3.99
CA VAL A 264 29.91 0.73 2.94
C VAL A 264 28.40 0.82 2.66
N PRO A 265 27.75 1.95 2.97
CA PRO A 265 26.32 2.12 2.75
C PRO A 265 26.00 2.38 1.27
N LEU A 266 25.22 1.49 0.67
CA LEU A 266 24.61 1.68 -0.65
C LEU A 266 23.30 2.45 -0.47
N THR A 267 23.11 3.54 -1.20
CA THR A 267 21.93 4.42 -1.05
C THR A 267 21.35 4.86 -2.39
N GLY A 268 20.07 5.25 -2.40
CA GLY A 268 19.35 5.64 -3.61
C GLY A 268 18.99 4.45 -4.50
N LEU A 269 18.85 3.26 -3.91
CA LEU A 269 18.39 2.04 -4.57
C LEU A 269 16.88 2.16 -4.89
N SER A 270 16.42 1.34 -5.84
CA SER A 270 15.00 1.15 -6.13
C SER A 270 14.43 0.03 -5.26
N GLU A 271 13.17 0.14 -4.83
CA GLU A 271 12.48 -0.88 -4.02
C GLU A 271 12.19 -2.17 -4.80
N GLY A 272 11.95 -3.28 -4.07
CA GLY A 272 11.66 -4.61 -4.64
C GLY A 272 12.73 -5.18 -5.60
N THR A 273 13.91 -4.55 -5.70
CA THR A 273 14.87 -4.75 -6.80
C THR A 273 16.07 -5.57 -6.36
N VAL A 274 16.46 -6.54 -7.18
CA VAL A 274 17.70 -7.33 -7.01
C VAL A 274 18.91 -6.52 -7.48
N TYR A 275 19.91 -6.40 -6.61
CA TYR A 275 21.21 -5.80 -6.91
C TYR A 275 22.31 -6.85 -6.83
N HIS A 276 23.18 -6.85 -7.83
CA HIS A 276 24.48 -7.52 -7.83
C HIS A 276 25.54 -6.57 -7.26
N PHE A 277 26.48 -7.11 -6.49
CA PHE A 277 27.63 -6.37 -5.99
C PHE A 277 28.88 -7.25 -5.80
N ARG A 278 30.04 -6.61 -5.74
CA ARG A 278 31.29 -7.20 -5.27
C ARG A 278 32.09 -6.16 -4.49
N VAL A 279 32.93 -6.61 -3.57
CA VAL A 279 33.82 -5.75 -2.79
C VAL A 279 35.23 -5.78 -3.36
N ARG A 280 35.93 -4.65 -3.28
CA ARG A 280 37.34 -4.47 -3.68
C ARG A 280 38.09 -3.74 -2.56
N SER A 281 39.31 -4.18 -2.29
CA SER A 281 40.16 -3.63 -1.24
C SER A 281 41.62 -3.67 -1.67
N ALA A 282 42.31 -2.55 -1.56
CA ALA A 282 43.74 -2.43 -1.83
C ALA A 282 44.49 -1.94 -0.59
N ASP A 283 45.68 -2.49 -0.34
CA ASP A 283 46.55 -2.12 0.76
C ASP A 283 47.19 -0.71 0.60
N GLY A 284 48.10 -0.35 1.51
CA GLY A 284 48.93 0.86 1.38
C GLY A 284 50.02 0.78 0.29
N CYS A 285 50.01 -0.25 -0.53
CA CYS A 285 51.07 -0.71 -1.42
C CYS A 285 50.54 -1.05 -2.85
N PRO A 286 49.42 -0.42 -3.28
CA PRO A 286 48.58 -0.77 -4.43
C PRO A 286 48.34 -2.24 -4.82
N ASN A 287 48.37 -3.19 -3.88
CA ASN A 287 47.96 -4.58 -4.10
C ASN A 287 46.43 -4.72 -3.92
N GLU A 288 45.66 -4.81 -5.02
CA GLU A 288 44.19 -4.90 -4.99
C GLU A 288 43.67 -6.36 -4.95
N ALA A 289 42.82 -6.66 -3.98
CA ALA A 289 42.01 -7.87 -3.91
C ALA A 289 40.53 -7.58 -4.27
N VAL A 290 39.85 -8.58 -4.83
CA VAL A 290 38.48 -8.47 -5.37
C VAL A 290 37.68 -9.72 -5.02
N SER A 291 36.44 -9.55 -4.56
CA SER A 291 35.55 -10.68 -4.22
C SER A 291 34.86 -11.31 -5.44
N GLY A 292 34.13 -12.40 -5.19
CA GLY A 292 33.09 -12.88 -6.11
C GLY A 292 31.91 -11.92 -6.22
N ASP A 293 31.00 -12.22 -7.15
CA ASP A 293 29.68 -11.58 -7.29
C ASP A 293 28.73 -12.10 -6.20
N PHE A 294 28.01 -11.19 -5.57
CA PHE A 294 27.00 -11.45 -4.54
C PHE A 294 25.71 -10.70 -4.90
N THR A 295 24.57 -11.13 -4.35
CA THR A 295 23.28 -10.48 -4.60
C THR A 295 22.51 -10.21 -3.30
N PHE A 296 21.78 -9.10 -3.28
CA PHE A 296 20.72 -8.82 -2.30
C PHE A 296 19.50 -8.23 -2.99
N THR A 297 18.36 -8.23 -2.31
CA THR A 297 17.12 -7.62 -2.80
C THR A 297 16.68 -6.58 -1.79
N THR A 298 16.46 -5.34 -2.24
CA THR A 298 15.83 -4.30 -1.39
C THR A 298 14.42 -4.72 -0.99
N LEU A 299 13.96 -4.29 0.18
CA LEU A 299 12.57 -4.52 0.58
C LEU A 299 11.60 -3.86 -0.41
N ASP A 300 10.41 -4.45 -0.60
CA ASP A 300 9.27 -3.73 -1.17
C ASP A 300 8.36 -3.24 -0.04
N THR A 301 7.74 -2.08 -0.25
CA THR A 301 6.80 -1.45 0.70
C THR A 301 5.53 -0.97 0.01
N THR A 302 5.32 -1.35 -1.25
CA THR A 302 4.19 -0.92 -2.08
C THR A 302 3.17 -2.04 -2.23
N ALA A 303 1.92 -1.73 -1.88
CA ALA A 303 0.83 -2.69 -2.02
C ALA A 303 0.36 -2.81 -3.48
N PRO A 304 0.03 -4.03 -3.95
CA PRO A 304 -0.33 -4.27 -5.34
C PRO A 304 -1.61 -3.57 -5.80
N VAL A 305 -1.71 -3.37 -7.10
CA VAL A 305 -2.76 -2.60 -7.76
C VAL A 305 -3.63 -3.51 -8.62
N ILE A 306 -4.66 -4.08 -7.99
CA ILE A 306 -5.68 -4.90 -8.66
C ILE A 306 -6.40 -4.08 -9.74
N SER A 307 -6.48 -4.63 -10.95
CA SER A 307 -7.00 -3.99 -12.14
C SER A 307 -7.69 -5.00 -13.09
N ASN A 308 -8.36 -4.50 -14.13
CA ASN A 308 -9.01 -5.29 -15.19
C ASN A 308 -9.90 -6.45 -14.68
N ILE A 309 -10.64 -6.23 -13.59
CA ILE A 309 -11.51 -7.25 -13.02
C ILE A 309 -12.67 -7.54 -13.99
N VAL A 310 -12.79 -8.79 -14.44
CA VAL A 310 -13.80 -9.27 -15.38
C VAL A 310 -14.50 -10.50 -14.78
N VAL A 311 -15.83 -10.45 -14.77
CA VAL A 311 -16.72 -11.56 -14.42
C VAL A 311 -17.21 -12.20 -15.71
N SER A 312 -17.08 -13.52 -15.83
CA SER A 312 -17.43 -14.31 -17.02
C SER A 312 -17.95 -15.70 -16.62
N ASN A 313 -18.44 -16.47 -17.60
CA ASN A 313 -18.90 -17.86 -17.41
C ASN A 313 -19.84 -18.05 -16.20
N ILE A 314 -20.80 -17.13 -16.04
CA ILE A 314 -21.83 -17.23 -15.01
C ILE A 314 -22.78 -18.37 -15.40
N THR A 315 -22.95 -19.34 -14.50
CA THR A 315 -23.92 -20.43 -14.62
C THR A 315 -25.00 -20.29 -13.54
N THR A 316 -25.81 -21.32 -13.31
CA THR A 316 -26.73 -21.40 -12.15
C THR A 316 -25.97 -21.50 -10.82
N SER A 317 -24.82 -22.19 -10.77
CA SER A 317 -24.12 -22.53 -9.52
C SER A 317 -22.64 -22.11 -9.45
N SER A 318 -22.12 -21.45 -10.47
CA SER A 318 -20.71 -21.03 -10.57
C SER A 318 -20.48 -19.77 -11.40
N VAL A 319 -19.27 -19.20 -11.27
CA VAL A 319 -18.80 -18.04 -12.03
C VAL A 319 -17.28 -18.07 -12.19
N THR A 320 -16.75 -17.52 -13.29
CA THR A 320 -15.32 -17.24 -13.44
C THR A 320 -15.05 -15.76 -13.15
N ILE A 321 -14.10 -15.48 -12.27
CA ILE A 321 -13.64 -14.13 -11.92
C ILE A 321 -12.15 -14.03 -12.25
N SER A 322 -11.79 -13.03 -13.04
CA SER A 322 -10.43 -12.82 -13.56
C SER A 322 -9.99 -11.38 -13.35
N TRP A 323 -8.69 -11.16 -13.14
CA TRP A 323 -8.10 -9.83 -12.87
C TRP A 323 -6.60 -9.81 -13.19
N THR A 324 -6.01 -8.60 -13.17
CA THR A 324 -4.55 -8.41 -13.32
C THR A 324 -3.99 -7.48 -12.27
N THR A 325 -2.76 -7.71 -11.85
CA THR A 325 -1.97 -6.88 -10.94
C THR A 325 -0.77 -6.28 -11.69
N ASN A 326 -0.10 -5.28 -11.11
CA ASN A 326 1.13 -4.69 -11.66
C ASN A 326 2.37 -5.56 -11.42
N GLU A 327 2.30 -6.52 -10.50
CA GLU A 327 3.40 -7.37 -10.05
C GLU A 327 2.91 -8.77 -9.66
N PRO A 328 3.81 -9.77 -9.48
CA PRO A 328 3.42 -11.13 -9.14
C PRO A 328 2.80 -11.23 -7.74
N THR A 329 1.51 -11.51 -7.69
CA THR A 329 0.72 -11.67 -6.45
C THR A 329 0.09 -13.04 -6.37
N THR A 330 -0.20 -13.53 -5.16
CA THR A 330 -1.33 -14.47 -4.98
C THR A 330 -2.61 -13.66 -4.72
N GLY A 331 -3.79 -14.22 -4.94
CA GLY A 331 -5.03 -13.50 -4.63
C GLY A 331 -6.24 -14.40 -4.36
N VAL A 332 -7.10 -13.89 -3.48
CA VAL A 332 -8.30 -14.56 -2.94
C VAL A 332 -9.54 -13.78 -3.36
N VAL A 333 -10.49 -14.46 -3.98
CA VAL A 333 -11.83 -13.93 -4.26
C VAL A 333 -12.73 -14.29 -3.09
N SER A 334 -13.28 -13.30 -2.40
CA SER A 334 -14.20 -13.48 -1.27
C SER A 334 -15.62 -13.10 -1.68
N VAL A 335 -16.57 -14.06 -1.58
CA VAL A 335 -17.94 -13.92 -2.11
C VAL A 335 -18.98 -13.98 -1.00
N PHE A 336 -19.93 -13.04 -1.03
CA PHE A 336 -20.85 -12.72 0.05
C PHE A 336 -22.30 -12.66 -0.43
N LEU A 337 -23.22 -13.13 0.41
CA LEU A 337 -24.66 -12.90 0.27
C LEU A 337 -25.10 -11.88 1.33
N GLY A 338 -25.37 -10.65 0.89
CA GLY A 338 -25.61 -9.51 1.79
C GLY A 338 -24.34 -9.15 2.58
N SER A 339 -24.25 -9.62 3.83
CA SER A 339 -23.09 -9.45 4.72
C SER A 339 -22.51 -10.78 5.25
N VAL A 340 -23.00 -11.92 4.75
CA VAL A 340 -22.53 -13.25 5.13
C VAL A 340 -21.52 -13.73 4.08
N LEU A 341 -20.33 -14.14 4.50
CA LEU A 341 -19.36 -14.80 3.62
C LEU A 341 -19.91 -16.19 3.25
N VAL A 342 -19.96 -16.49 1.95
CA VAL A 342 -20.53 -17.72 1.40
C VAL A 342 -19.42 -18.69 1.02
N THR A 343 -18.40 -18.19 0.32
CA THR A 343 -17.28 -19.00 -0.17
C THR A 343 -16.09 -18.09 -0.50
N THR A 344 -14.89 -18.67 -0.52
CA THR A 344 -13.66 -18.04 -1.00
C THR A 344 -12.99 -18.94 -2.05
N ALA A 345 -12.25 -18.34 -2.98
CA ALA A 345 -11.51 -19.09 -3.98
C ALA A 345 -10.18 -18.39 -4.33
N THR A 346 -9.08 -19.14 -4.37
CA THR A 346 -7.71 -18.60 -4.43
C THR A 346 -7.03 -18.93 -5.76
N SER A 347 -6.18 -18.02 -6.26
CA SER A 347 -5.34 -18.26 -7.43
C SER A 347 -4.24 -19.29 -7.14
N ALA A 348 -4.08 -20.29 -8.00
CA ALA A 348 -3.17 -21.44 -7.76
C ALA A 348 -1.66 -21.14 -7.75
N SER A 349 -1.22 -19.95 -8.18
CA SER A 349 0.19 -19.54 -8.19
C SER A 349 0.34 -18.01 -8.19
N SER A 350 1.52 -17.52 -7.81
CA SER A 350 1.86 -16.10 -7.93
C SER A 350 2.02 -15.70 -9.40
N SER A 351 1.36 -14.61 -9.81
CA SER A 351 1.21 -14.18 -11.21
C SER A 351 0.82 -12.70 -11.28
N THR A 352 0.95 -12.07 -12.45
CA THR A 352 0.36 -10.74 -12.73
C THR A 352 -1.04 -10.82 -13.36
N ALA A 353 -1.50 -12.03 -13.68
CA ALA A 353 -2.79 -12.31 -14.30
C ALA A 353 -3.44 -13.56 -13.67
N HIS A 354 -4.70 -13.43 -13.30
CA HIS A 354 -5.43 -14.43 -12.53
C HIS A 354 -6.79 -14.74 -13.15
N SER A 355 -7.22 -15.99 -13.00
CA SER A 355 -8.56 -16.45 -13.30
C SER A 355 -8.91 -17.54 -12.32
N VAL A 356 -10.03 -17.39 -11.62
CA VAL A 356 -10.49 -18.30 -10.56
C VAL A 356 -11.96 -18.62 -10.80
N ILE A 357 -12.32 -19.89 -10.64
CA ILE A 357 -13.72 -20.33 -10.69
C ILE A 357 -14.25 -20.38 -9.25
N VAL A 358 -15.37 -19.71 -9.01
CA VAL A 358 -16.14 -19.83 -7.77
C VAL A 358 -17.33 -20.75 -8.05
N SER A 359 -17.57 -21.74 -7.20
CA SER A 359 -18.67 -22.71 -7.30
C SER A 359 -19.42 -22.86 -5.97
N GLY A 360 -20.47 -23.67 -5.96
CA GLY A 360 -21.32 -23.86 -4.77
C GLY A 360 -22.28 -22.70 -4.51
N LEU A 361 -22.66 -21.97 -5.56
CA LEU A 361 -23.61 -20.87 -5.48
C LEU A 361 -25.04 -21.36 -5.73
N ALA A 362 -26.03 -20.63 -5.21
CA ALA A 362 -27.44 -20.83 -5.52
C ALA A 362 -27.80 -20.11 -6.82
N ASP A 363 -28.84 -20.59 -7.50
CA ASP A 363 -29.35 -20.00 -8.74
C ASP A 363 -30.10 -18.68 -8.49
N ALA A 364 -30.31 -17.90 -9.56
CA ALA A 364 -30.99 -16.60 -9.58
C ALA A 364 -30.49 -15.55 -8.55
N THR A 365 -29.37 -15.80 -7.88
CA THR A 365 -28.98 -15.15 -6.63
C THR A 365 -27.89 -14.10 -6.88
N THR A 366 -28.08 -12.92 -6.30
CA THR A 366 -27.14 -11.80 -6.44
C THR A 366 -26.13 -11.79 -5.31
N TYR A 367 -24.88 -12.07 -5.64
CA TYR A 367 -23.74 -12.07 -4.73
C TYR A 367 -22.93 -10.78 -4.87
N ALA A 368 -22.36 -10.32 -3.75
CA ALA A 368 -21.30 -9.33 -3.73
C ALA A 368 -19.94 -10.03 -3.62
N PHE A 369 -18.88 -9.45 -4.17
CA PHE A 369 -17.53 -9.98 -4.02
C PHE A 369 -16.47 -8.88 -3.97
N PHE A 370 -15.32 -9.18 -3.41
CA PHE A 370 -14.08 -8.44 -3.63
C PHE A 370 -12.92 -9.42 -3.81
N ILE A 371 -11.80 -8.89 -4.26
CA ILE A 371 -10.54 -9.62 -4.45
C ILE A 371 -9.53 -9.01 -3.48
N GLU A 372 -8.84 -9.86 -2.73
CA GLU A 372 -7.62 -9.51 -2.01
C GLU A 372 -6.43 -10.05 -2.81
N ALA A 373 -5.33 -9.30 -2.89
CA ALA A 373 -4.11 -9.72 -3.56
C ALA A 373 -2.89 -9.30 -2.75
N GLU A 374 -1.93 -10.22 -2.64
CA GLU A 374 -0.77 -10.17 -1.75
C GLU A 374 0.49 -10.55 -2.55
N ASP A 375 1.56 -9.77 -2.41
CA ASP A 375 2.81 -9.93 -3.16
C ASP A 375 3.74 -11.00 -2.55
N ALA A 376 5.05 -10.92 -2.82
CA ALA A 376 6.08 -11.79 -2.23
C ALA A 376 6.76 -11.20 -0.97
N PHE A 377 6.27 -10.07 -0.46
CA PHE A 377 6.81 -9.29 0.66
C PHE A 377 5.73 -8.95 1.72
N ASP A 378 4.63 -9.70 1.73
CA ASP A 378 3.44 -9.54 2.57
C ASP A 378 2.67 -8.20 2.38
N ASN A 379 2.90 -7.46 1.29
CA ASN A 379 2.12 -6.26 0.96
C ASN A 379 0.78 -6.67 0.34
N SER A 380 -0.32 -6.35 1.02
CA SER A 380 -1.67 -6.75 0.62
C SER A 380 -2.54 -5.58 0.15
N SER A 381 -3.48 -5.88 -0.75
CA SER A 381 -4.39 -4.93 -1.39
C SER A 381 -5.80 -5.51 -1.52
N THR A 382 -6.83 -4.65 -1.48
CA THR A 382 -8.24 -5.06 -1.62
C THR A 382 -8.92 -4.30 -2.75
N SER A 383 -9.64 -5.01 -3.61
CA SER A 383 -10.43 -4.41 -4.69
C SER A 383 -11.65 -3.66 -4.16
N VAL A 384 -12.23 -2.78 -4.99
CA VAL A 384 -13.60 -2.32 -4.74
C VAL A 384 -14.58 -3.51 -4.79
N THR A 385 -15.58 -3.50 -3.92
CA THR A 385 -16.66 -4.50 -3.94
C THR A 385 -17.47 -4.37 -5.22
N GLN A 386 -17.70 -5.50 -5.88
CA GLN A 386 -18.52 -5.66 -7.07
C GLN A 386 -19.63 -6.69 -6.81
N SER A 387 -20.46 -6.96 -7.81
CA SER A 387 -21.58 -7.91 -7.69
C SER A 387 -21.87 -8.60 -9.01
N PHE A 388 -22.33 -9.84 -8.93
CA PHE A 388 -22.88 -10.61 -10.05
C PHE A 388 -24.16 -11.33 -9.60
N THR A 389 -24.93 -11.83 -10.57
CA THR A 389 -26.14 -12.61 -10.31
C THR A 389 -26.00 -13.92 -11.07
N THR A 390 -26.15 -15.06 -10.41
CA THR A 390 -26.19 -16.37 -11.09
C THR A 390 -27.39 -16.45 -12.04
N LEU A 391 -27.30 -17.35 -13.03
CA LEU A 391 -28.45 -17.66 -13.88
C LEU A 391 -29.55 -18.29 -13.01
N ALA A 392 -30.82 -18.06 -13.37
CA ALA A 392 -31.92 -18.82 -12.81
C ALA A 392 -31.91 -20.22 -13.42
N ASP A 393 -32.22 -21.22 -12.62
CA ASP A 393 -32.50 -22.57 -13.12
C ASP A 393 -33.83 -22.61 -13.88
N LEU A 394 -33.97 -23.50 -14.86
CA LEU A 394 -35.11 -23.55 -15.79
C LEU A 394 -35.76 -24.94 -15.82
N PRO A 395 -37.10 -25.05 -15.87
CA PRO A 395 -37.75 -26.35 -15.97
C PRO A 395 -37.31 -27.14 -17.20
N PRO A 396 -37.10 -28.46 -17.08
CA PRO A 396 -36.52 -29.30 -18.11
C PRO A 396 -37.39 -29.34 -19.37
N ALA A 397 -36.76 -29.57 -20.52
CA ALA A 397 -37.50 -29.71 -21.76
C ALA A 397 -38.42 -30.94 -21.73
N ASN A 398 -39.49 -30.90 -22.53
CA ASN A 398 -40.28 -32.10 -22.81
C ASN A 398 -39.41 -33.14 -23.55
N VAL A 399 -39.68 -34.42 -23.37
CA VAL A 399 -39.11 -35.47 -24.24
C VAL A 399 -39.42 -35.19 -25.71
N SER A 400 -38.48 -35.55 -26.58
CA SER A 400 -38.65 -35.46 -28.03
C SER A 400 -39.06 -36.81 -28.63
N GLY A 401 -39.54 -36.83 -29.87
CA GLY A 401 -39.83 -38.09 -30.57
C GLY A 401 -40.93 -38.98 -29.97
N LEU A 402 -41.75 -38.49 -29.03
CA LEU A 402 -42.76 -39.31 -28.34
C LEU A 402 -43.77 -39.93 -29.32
N THR A 403 -43.74 -41.26 -29.44
CA THR A 403 -44.66 -42.07 -30.25
C THR A 403 -45.28 -43.20 -29.42
N VAL A 404 -46.28 -43.87 -29.98
CA VAL A 404 -46.90 -45.06 -29.40
C VAL A 404 -47.23 -46.08 -30.48
N VAL A 405 -46.92 -47.35 -30.21
CA VAL A 405 -47.23 -48.51 -31.04
C VAL A 405 -48.25 -49.37 -30.29
N PRO A 406 -49.49 -49.52 -30.78
CA PRO A 406 -50.50 -50.36 -30.13
C PRO A 406 -50.27 -51.86 -30.38
N GLY A 407 -50.44 -52.68 -29.34
CA GLY A 407 -50.43 -54.15 -29.40
C GLY A 407 -51.76 -54.76 -28.90
N ASP A 408 -51.76 -56.05 -28.58
CA ASP A 408 -52.96 -56.78 -28.13
C ASP A 408 -53.12 -56.66 -26.60
N GLY A 409 -53.93 -55.70 -26.15
CA GLY A 409 -54.06 -55.38 -24.72
C GLY A 409 -52.91 -54.51 -24.16
N GLU A 410 -52.15 -53.85 -25.03
CA GLU A 410 -50.98 -53.06 -24.64
C GLU A 410 -50.72 -51.86 -25.57
N ASN A 411 -49.91 -50.90 -25.11
CA ASN A 411 -49.34 -49.81 -25.88
C ASN A 411 -47.85 -49.70 -25.52
N THR A 412 -46.95 -49.82 -26.49
CA THR A 412 -45.51 -49.55 -26.32
C THR A 412 -45.25 -48.08 -26.67
N LEU A 413 -44.79 -47.28 -25.72
CA LEU A 413 -44.42 -45.87 -25.92
C LEU A 413 -42.89 -45.77 -26.07
N SER A 414 -42.42 -44.88 -26.95
CA SER A 414 -41.00 -44.58 -27.11
C SER A 414 -40.76 -43.09 -27.37
N TRP A 415 -39.62 -42.57 -26.95
CA TRP A 415 -39.23 -41.16 -27.01
C TRP A 415 -37.70 -41.01 -26.94
N THR A 416 -37.21 -39.76 -26.93
CA THR A 416 -35.80 -39.44 -26.67
C THR A 416 -35.70 -38.35 -25.62
N LEU A 417 -34.82 -38.56 -24.62
CA LEU A 417 -34.59 -37.64 -23.50
C LEU A 417 -33.97 -36.30 -23.97
N PRO A 418 -34.22 -35.18 -23.26
CA PRO A 418 -33.54 -33.92 -23.55
C PRO A 418 -32.06 -33.98 -23.09
N ALA A 419 -31.21 -33.19 -23.75
CA ALA A 419 -29.76 -33.16 -23.51
C ALA A 419 -29.37 -32.26 -22.32
N GLU A 420 -29.92 -32.58 -21.15
CA GLU A 420 -29.80 -31.83 -19.90
C GLU A 420 -29.07 -32.68 -18.84
N THR A 421 -28.17 -32.08 -18.05
CA THR A 421 -27.23 -32.82 -17.16
C THR A 421 -27.77 -33.15 -15.78
N ASP A 422 -28.95 -32.63 -15.48
CA ASP A 422 -29.59 -32.51 -14.17
C ASP A 422 -31.00 -33.11 -14.16
N LEU A 423 -31.34 -33.93 -15.15
CA LEU A 423 -32.54 -34.77 -15.14
C LEU A 423 -32.52 -35.77 -13.99
N ALA A 424 -33.68 -36.02 -13.38
CA ALA A 424 -33.84 -36.98 -12.29
C ALA A 424 -34.79 -38.14 -12.65
N SER A 425 -35.96 -37.84 -13.22
CA SER A 425 -37.01 -38.85 -13.43
C SER A 425 -38.04 -38.47 -14.49
N LEU A 426 -38.91 -39.42 -14.81
CA LEU A 426 -40.03 -39.27 -15.72
C LEU A 426 -41.35 -39.65 -14.99
N THR A 427 -42.44 -38.93 -15.28
CA THR A 427 -43.79 -39.31 -14.86
C THR A 427 -44.69 -39.47 -16.08
N LEU A 428 -45.17 -40.69 -16.32
CA LEU A 428 -46.17 -40.99 -17.33
C LEU A 428 -47.57 -40.93 -16.70
N VAL A 429 -48.37 -39.98 -17.14
CA VAL A 429 -49.79 -39.83 -16.76
C VAL A 429 -50.67 -40.38 -17.87
N TRP A 430 -51.75 -41.08 -17.53
CA TRP A 430 -52.71 -41.58 -18.52
C TRP A 430 -54.18 -41.46 -18.13
N ARG A 431 -55.02 -41.39 -19.16
CA ARG A 431 -56.49 -41.26 -19.07
C ARG A 431 -57.19 -41.95 -20.25
N THR A 432 -58.51 -42.09 -20.19
CA THR A 432 -59.36 -42.59 -21.29
C THR A 432 -60.38 -41.56 -21.82
N ASP A 433 -60.50 -40.39 -21.19
CA ASP A 433 -61.47 -39.34 -21.57
C ASP A 433 -60.87 -38.17 -22.36
N ARG A 434 -59.60 -37.81 -22.09
CA ARG A 434 -58.89 -36.66 -22.68
C ARG A 434 -57.39 -36.77 -22.41
N PHE A 435 -56.57 -35.88 -22.98
CA PHE A 435 -55.17 -35.70 -22.53
C PHE A 435 -55.08 -35.17 -21.09
N PRO A 436 -54.10 -35.63 -20.28
CA PRO A 436 -53.75 -35.00 -19.00
C PRO A 436 -53.36 -33.53 -19.15
N THR A 437 -53.73 -32.68 -18.18
CA THR A 437 -53.32 -31.25 -18.16
C THR A 437 -52.18 -30.93 -17.18
N SER A 438 -51.72 -31.90 -16.40
CA SER A 438 -50.59 -31.80 -15.46
C SER A 438 -50.01 -33.19 -15.21
N PHE A 439 -48.83 -33.25 -14.56
CA PHE A 439 -48.24 -34.50 -14.05
C PHE A 439 -49.07 -35.20 -12.95
N THR A 440 -50.25 -34.66 -12.61
CA THR A 440 -51.20 -35.17 -11.60
C THR A 440 -52.62 -35.39 -12.13
N ASP A 441 -52.94 -35.03 -13.38
CA ASP A 441 -54.29 -35.15 -13.94
C ASP A 441 -54.54 -36.52 -14.59
N GLY A 442 -54.43 -37.61 -13.83
CA GLY A 442 -54.75 -38.95 -14.34
C GLY A 442 -54.21 -40.08 -13.46
N ASN A 443 -54.16 -41.28 -14.04
CA ASN A 443 -53.45 -42.41 -13.43
C ASN A 443 -51.95 -42.23 -13.65
N LEU A 444 -51.15 -42.48 -12.61
CA LEU A 444 -49.72 -42.11 -12.55
C LEU A 444 -48.83 -43.34 -12.60
N ILE A 445 -47.77 -43.25 -13.41
CA ILE A 445 -46.69 -44.23 -13.51
C ILE A 445 -45.37 -43.47 -13.39
N GLY A 446 -44.67 -43.62 -12.27
CA GLY A 446 -43.32 -43.11 -12.09
C GLY A 446 -42.32 -43.98 -12.84
N LEU A 447 -41.39 -43.35 -13.55
CA LEU A 447 -40.41 -43.97 -14.42
C LEU A 447 -39.01 -43.41 -14.15
N GLY A 448 -37.99 -44.25 -14.30
CA GLY A 448 -36.59 -43.79 -14.38
C GLY A 448 -36.30 -43.07 -15.69
N LEU A 449 -35.03 -42.69 -15.90
CA LEU A 449 -34.55 -42.13 -17.17
C LEU A 449 -34.45 -43.24 -18.24
N VAL A 450 -35.60 -43.69 -18.73
CA VAL A 450 -35.76 -44.65 -19.83
C VAL A 450 -36.29 -43.95 -21.08
N GLU A 451 -36.10 -44.56 -22.25
CA GLU A 451 -36.56 -44.04 -23.55
C GLU A 451 -37.69 -44.87 -24.19
N VAL A 452 -38.07 -45.98 -23.56
CA VAL A 452 -39.16 -46.86 -23.95
C VAL A 452 -39.91 -47.32 -22.69
N TYR A 453 -41.24 -47.38 -22.77
CA TYR A 453 -42.08 -48.00 -21.73
C TYR A 453 -43.25 -48.76 -22.34
N GLU A 454 -43.51 -49.95 -21.82
CA GLU A 454 -44.58 -50.83 -22.28
C GLU A 454 -45.72 -50.87 -21.26
N HIS A 455 -46.90 -50.43 -21.70
CA HIS A 455 -48.08 -50.31 -20.84
C HIS A 455 -49.07 -51.42 -21.21
N THR A 456 -49.07 -52.49 -20.42
CA THR A 456 -49.88 -53.70 -20.62
C THR A 456 -51.18 -53.67 -19.80
N GLY A 457 -52.06 -54.66 -19.99
CA GLY A 457 -53.32 -54.79 -19.25
C GLY A 457 -54.44 -53.85 -19.71
N LEU A 458 -54.31 -53.30 -20.92
CA LEU A 458 -55.23 -52.33 -21.51
C LEU A 458 -56.42 -53.01 -22.21
N VAL A 459 -57.51 -52.26 -22.39
CA VAL A 459 -58.73 -52.75 -23.06
C VAL A 459 -58.70 -52.38 -24.55
N ASN A 460 -58.59 -53.39 -25.42
CA ASN A 460 -58.63 -53.22 -26.87
C ASN A 460 -59.83 -52.37 -27.34
N GLY A 461 -59.58 -51.48 -28.30
CA GLY A 461 -60.56 -50.52 -28.81
C GLY A 461 -60.84 -49.32 -27.89
N THR A 462 -60.25 -49.27 -26.69
CA THR A 462 -60.28 -48.06 -25.84
C THR A 462 -59.08 -47.18 -26.17
N THR A 463 -59.31 -45.89 -26.45
CA THR A 463 -58.22 -44.93 -26.65
C THR A 463 -57.69 -44.46 -25.30
N TYR A 464 -56.39 -44.63 -25.11
CA TYR A 464 -55.65 -44.12 -23.95
C TYR A 464 -54.87 -42.88 -24.37
N TYR A 465 -55.05 -41.80 -23.62
CA TYR A 465 -54.35 -40.54 -23.79
C TYR A 465 -53.25 -40.44 -22.74
N TYR A 466 -52.04 -40.15 -23.19
CA TYR A 466 -50.81 -40.11 -22.40
C TYR A 466 -50.26 -38.69 -22.32
N GLY A 467 -49.69 -38.36 -21.17
CA GLY A 467 -48.85 -37.19 -20.97
C GLY A 467 -47.58 -37.59 -20.20
N LEU A 468 -46.42 -37.42 -20.82
CA LEU A 468 -45.12 -37.77 -20.25
C LEU A 468 -44.37 -36.50 -19.84
N PHE A 469 -44.05 -36.40 -18.56
CA PHE A 469 -43.42 -35.25 -17.93
C PHE A 469 -42.01 -35.63 -17.46
N VAL A 470 -41.01 -34.81 -17.83
CA VAL A 470 -39.64 -34.86 -17.31
C VAL A 470 -39.53 -34.02 -16.03
N HIS A 471 -38.73 -34.50 -15.07
CA HIS A 471 -38.35 -33.81 -13.84
C HIS A 471 -36.82 -33.71 -13.71
N ASP A 472 -36.33 -32.60 -13.16
CA ASP A 472 -34.94 -32.37 -12.79
C ASP A 472 -34.66 -32.72 -11.32
N ASN A 473 -33.39 -32.65 -10.91
CA ASN A 473 -32.91 -32.92 -9.55
C ASN A 473 -33.25 -31.83 -8.51
N VAL A 474 -33.74 -30.65 -8.95
CA VAL A 474 -34.25 -29.57 -8.09
C VAL A 474 -35.77 -29.73 -7.86
N GLY A 475 -36.43 -30.56 -8.67
CA GLY A 475 -37.86 -30.87 -8.61
C GLY A 475 -38.74 -29.99 -9.50
N GLN A 476 -38.17 -29.22 -10.44
CA GLN A 476 -39.00 -28.58 -11.47
C GLN A 476 -39.51 -29.64 -12.47
N THR A 477 -40.49 -29.26 -13.29
CA THR A 477 -41.21 -30.20 -14.16
C THR A 477 -41.49 -29.57 -15.51
N SER A 478 -41.19 -30.32 -16.57
CA SER A 478 -41.50 -29.98 -17.96
C SER A 478 -43.00 -29.74 -18.22
N SER A 479 -43.34 -29.16 -19.37
CA SER A 479 -44.75 -28.88 -19.73
C SER A 479 -45.57 -30.13 -20.13
N GLY A 480 -44.91 -31.26 -20.37
CA GLY A 480 -45.51 -32.54 -20.74
C GLY A 480 -45.62 -32.76 -22.26
N ALA A 481 -45.08 -33.89 -22.74
CA ALA A 481 -45.29 -34.38 -24.11
C ALA A 481 -46.55 -35.25 -24.18
N LEU A 482 -47.39 -35.08 -25.21
CA LEU A 482 -48.70 -35.72 -25.32
C LEU A 482 -48.79 -36.68 -26.51
N VAL A 483 -49.31 -37.90 -26.28
CA VAL A 483 -49.56 -38.92 -27.33
C VAL A 483 -50.79 -39.77 -26.98
N SER A 484 -51.42 -40.47 -27.93
CA SER A 484 -52.59 -41.32 -27.65
C SER A 484 -52.58 -42.61 -28.46
N GLY A 485 -52.76 -43.75 -27.80
CA GLY A 485 -52.73 -45.10 -28.40
C GLY A 485 -54.04 -45.85 -28.16
N THR A 486 -54.43 -46.73 -29.10
CA THR A 486 -55.65 -47.54 -29.01
C THR A 486 -55.29 -49.01 -29.27
N PRO A 487 -55.15 -49.85 -28.22
CA PRO A 487 -54.77 -51.27 -28.35
C PRO A 487 -55.74 -52.06 -29.24
N SER A 488 -55.22 -53.09 -29.91
CA SER A 488 -55.94 -53.83 -30.95
C SER A 488 -55.46 -55.27 -31.08
N MET A 489 -56.40 -56.21 -31.17
CA MET A 489 -56.19 -57.66 -31.39
C MET A 489 -55.69 -58.00 -32.81
N ILE A 490 -55.13 -57.05 -33.55
CA ILE A 490 -54.64 -57.22 -34.92
C ILE A 490 -53.23 -56.63 -35.01
N PRO A 491 -52.19 -57.43 -35.26
CA PRO A 491 -50.83 -56.92 -35.40
C PRO A 491 -50.74 -56.03 -36.65
N ALA A 492 -50.09 -54.87 -36.51
CA ALA A 492 -49.81 -53.98 -37.64
C ALA A 492 -48.74 -54.60 -38.55
N THR A 493 -49.09 -54.88 -39.80
CA THR A 493 -48.12 -55.30 -40.83
C THR A 493 -47.27 -54.11 -41.30
N PRO A 494 -45.96 -54.30 -41.54
CA PRO A 494 -45.09 -53.24 -42.05
C PRO A 494 -45.48 -52.81 -43.48
N VAL A 495 -45.07 -51.61 -43.87
CA VAL A 495 -45.20 -51.10 -45.24
C VAL A 495 -43.79 -50.96 -45.83
N GLU A 496 -43.51 -51.79 -46.83
CA GLU A 496 -42.28 -51.83 -47.61
C GLU A 496 -42.67 -51.82 -49.09
N ASP A 497 -42.07 -50.95 -49.91
CA ASP A 497 -41.84 -51.07 -51.37
C ASP A 497 -41.47 -49.71 -51.99
N ALA A 498 -40.23 -49.58 -52.50
CA ALA A 498 -39.86 -48.89 -53.75
C ALA A 498 -38.33 -48.93 -53.97
N GLU A 499 -37.87 -49.38 -55.14
CA GLU A 499 -36.46 -49.65 -55.46
C GLU A 499 -35.70 -48.46 -56.12
N GLU A 500 -34.46 -48.26 -55.67
CA GLU A 500 -33.17 -48.20 -56.41
C GLU A 500 -32.97 -47.48 -57.79
N VAL A 501 -31.70 -47.09 -58.03
CA VAL A 501 -30.96 -46.77 -59.29
C VAL A 501 -31.18 -45.40 -60.00
N GLU A 502 -30.20 -44.49 -59.90
CA GLU A 502 -29.24 -44.17 -61.01
C GLU A 502 -28.08 -43.25 -60.53
N GLU A 503 -26.97 -43.24 -61.28
CA GLU A 503 -25.69 -42.58 -60.98
C GLU A 503 -25.55 -41.18 -61.63
N VAL A 504 -24.75 -40.29 -61.03
CA VAL A 504 -24.00 -39.22 -61.74
C VAL A 504 -22.66 -38.97 -61.03
N GLU A 505 -21.56 -38.91 -61.78
CA GLU A 505 -20.20 -38.60 -61.32
C GLU A 505 -19.91 -37.08 -61.33
N GLU A 506 -19.00 -36.58 -60.48
CA GLU A 506 -17.91 -35.64 -60.85
C GLU A 506 -16.96 -35.33 -59.66
N GLU A 507 -15.68 -35.69 -59.86
CA GLU A 507 -14.41 -35.01 -59.50
C GLU A 507 -14.13 -34.57 -58.03
N VAL A 508 -13.11 -35.09 -57.30
CA VAL A 508 -11.62 -35.24 -57.50
C VAL A 508 -10.80 -34.10 -56.88
N GLU A 509 -9.98 -34.47 -55.89
CA GLU A 509 -8.67 -33.98 -55.37
C GLU A 509 -8.62 -34.44 -53.88
N ASP A 510 -7.82 -35.44 -53.50
CA ASP A 510 -6.35 -35.44 -53.27
C ASP A 510 -5.93 -34.47 -52.14
N ASP A 511 -5.03 -34.81 -51.19
CA ASP A 511 -3.95 -35.81 -51.23
C ASP A 511 -3.50 -36.29 -49.81
N HIS A 512 -2.79 -37.43 -49.74
CA HIS A 512 -1.98 -38.01 -48.63
C HIS A 512 -2.67 -38.48 -47.30
N GLU A 513 -2.35 -39.62 -46.65
CA GLU A 513 -1.05 -40.31 -46.32
C GLU A 513 -0.23 -39.53 -45.24
N GLU A 514 0.59 -40.05 -44.31
CA GLU A 514 1.14 -41.33 -43.81
C GLU A 514 1.22 -41.18 -42.25
N ASP A 515 1.26 -42.14 -41.32
CA ASP A 515 0.88 -43.57 -41.19
C ASP A 515 0.85 -43.91 -39.65
N ALA A 516 0.31 -45.01 -39.10
CA ALA A 516 0.83 -46.40 -38.97
C ALA A 516 2.32 -46.50 -38.50
N GLU A 517 2.79 -47.47 -37.68
CA GLU A 517 2.18 -48.56 -36.89
C GLU A 517 3.17 -49.09 -35.79
N GLU A 518 2.61 -49.64 -34.69
CA GLU A 518 3.02 -50.87 -33.95
C GLU A 518 4.28 -51.06 -33.04
N GLU A 519 4.22 -52.22 -32.32
CA GLU A 519 5.21 -52.97 -31.49
C GLU A 519 5.74 -52.36 -30.17
N GLU A 520 6.00 -53.12 -29.07
CA GLU A 520 5.42 -54.37 -28.53
C GLU A 520 5.68 -54.50 -27.00
N VAL A 521 4.68 -55.02 -26.27
CA VAL A 521 4.66 -56.17 -25.30
C VAL A 521 6.00 -56.77 -24.78
N PRO A 522 6.12 -57.38 -23.56
CA PRO A 522 5.16 -57.67 -22.45
C PRO A 522 5.53 -56.86 -21.16
N SER A 523 5.37 -57.23 -19.87
CA SER A 523 4.92 -58.40 -19.04
C SER A 523 4.61 -57.86 -17.60
N SER A 524 4.20 -58.57 -16.53
CA SER A 524 3.44 -59.82 -16.20
C SER A 524 3.47 -59.93 -14.63
N ASP A 525 2.78 -60.75 -13.82
CA ASP A 525 1.83 -61.88 -13.88
C ASP A 525 0.77 -61.65 -12.72
N GLU A 526 -0.20 -62.47 -12.29
CA GLU A 526 -0.65 -63.86 -12.56
C GLU A 526 -2.19 -64.02 -12.25
N ALA A 527 -2.62 -65.20 -11.77
CA ALA A 527 -3.96 -65.71 -11.40
C ALA A 527 -4.71 -65.02 -10.21
N GLU A 528 -6.05 -64.99 -10.05
CA GLU A 528 -7.17 -66.00 -10.16
C GLU A 528 -7.29 -67.01 -8.96
N PRO A 529 -8.46 -67.68 -8.66
CA PRO A 529 -9.87 -67.54 -9.14
C PRO A 529 -11.04 -67.67 -8.10
N LEU A 530 -12.25 -67.26 -8.53
CA LEU A 530 -13.64 -67.80 -8.35
C LEU A 530 -14.26 -68.38 -7.03
N GLY A 531 -15.51 -67.94 -6.76
CA GLY A 531 -16.69 -68.74 -6.31
C GLY A 531 -17.10 -68.66 -4.82
N ASP A 532 -18.34 -68.95 -4.38
CA ASP A 532 -19.71 -68.93 -4.96
C ASP A 532 -20.75 -69.13 -3.80
N GLU A 533 -22.06 -69.06 -4.08
CA GLU A 533 -23.23 -69.44 -3.24
C GLU A 533 -23.60 -68.58 -2.00
N SER A 534 -24.86 -68.53 -1.51
CA SER A 534 -26.21 -68.32 -2.11
C SER A 534 -27.29 -68.32 -0.98
N LEU A 535 -28.56 -67.94 -1.30
CA LEU A 535 -29.81 -68.16 -0.51
C LEU A 535 -29.92 -67.40 0.84
N ASP A 536 -31.05 -67.02 1.43
CA ASP A 536 -32.50 -66.81 1.09
C ASP A 536 -33.03 -65.82 2.20
N GLY A 537 -34.20 -65.18 2.18
CA GLY A 537 -35.37 -65.12 1.29
C GLY A 537 -36.61 -64.65 2.10
N GLU A 538 -37.56 -63.93 1.47
CA GLU A 538 -38.97 -63.65 1.89
C GLU A 538 -39.27 -63.06 3.32
N SER A 539 -40.42 -62.42 3.63
CA SER A 539 -41.51 -61.75 2.88
C SER A 539 -42.46 -61.05 3.88
N ASP A 540 -43.29 -60.09 3.42
CA ASP A 540 -44.65 -59.76 3.93
C ASP A 540 -44.83 -59.28 5.40
N SER A 541 -45.89 -58.56 5.79
CA SER A 541 -46.90 -57.72 5.08
C SER A 541 -47.69 -56.87 6.10
N GLU A 542 -48.38 -55.82 5.62
CA GLU A 542 -49.52 -55.13 6.29
C GLU A 542 -49.19 -54.39 7.63
N ASP A 543 -49.99 -53.46 8.17
CA ASP A 543 -51.37 -53.02 7.86
C ASP A 543 -51.57 -51.51 8.18
N ASP A 544 -52.75 -50.96 7.86
CA ASP A 544 -53.43 -49.69 8.27
C ASP A 544 -52.74 -48.66 9.22
N GLY A 545 -53.03 -47.35 9.18
CA GLY A 545 -54.06 -46.60 8.41
C GLY A 545 -54.57 -45.34 9.17
N ASP A 546 -54.80 -44.24 8.43
CA ASP A 546 -55.56 -43.01 8.74
C ASP A 546 -55.40 -42.19 10.07
N ASP A 547 -54.70 -41.05 9.91
CA ASP A 547 -55.26 -39.66 9.96
C ASP A 547 -55.68 -38.94 11.29
N LEU A 548 -55.72 -37.59 11.18
CA LEU A 548 -56.38 -36.54 11.98
C LEU A 548 -55.60 -35.65 12.99
N VAL A 549 -55.05 -34.57 12.42
CA VAL A 549 -55.10 -33.12 12.80
C VAL A 549 -54.95 -32.65 14.28
N GLU A 550 -54.10 -31.61 14.41
CA GLU A 550 -53.79 -30.67 15.52
C GLU A 550 -54.79 -30.44 16.70
N GLU A 551 -54.26 -30.29 17.93
CA GLU A 551 -54.35 -29.01 18.68
C GLU A 551 -53.33 -28.83 19.85
N THR A 552 -52.62 -27.70 19.83
CA THR A 552 -52.02 -26.89 20.94
C THR A 552 -51.46 -27.45 22.27
N LEU A 553 -50.18 -27.09 22.53
CA LEU A 553 -49.63 -26.45 23.75
C LEU A 553 -49.80 -27.09 25.17
N GLY A 554 -48.69 -27.47 25.84
CA GLY A 554 -48.65 -27.48 27.32
C GLY A 554 -47.55 -28.26 28.06
N SER A 555 -46.42 -27.60 28.38
CA SER A 555 -45.50 -27.88 29.51
C SER A 555 -45.18 -29.33 29.96
N GLY A 556 -44.00 -29.82 29.57
CA GLY A 556 -42.99 -30.45 30.44
C GLY A 556 -43.36 -31.61 31.40
N ALA A 557 -42.92 -32.82 31.05
CA ALA A 557 -42.64 -33.93 31.96
C ALA A 557 -41.37 -34.67 31.48
N ALA A 558 -40.59 -35.23 32.40
CA ALA A 558 -39.37 -36.00 32.08
C ALA A 558 -39.67 -37.46 31.70
N ALA A 559 -38.76 -38.12 31.00
CA ALA A 559 -38.89 -39.50 30.52
C ALA A 559 -37.60 -40.29 30.74
N CYS A 560 -37.69 -41.38 31.52
CA CYS A 560 -36.57 -42.27 31.83
C CYS A 560 -36.04 -43.05 30.61
N GLY A 561 -34.82 -43.60 30.73
CA GLY A 561 -34.22 -44.49 29.71
C GLY A 561 -33.27 -43.79 28.73
N ASN A 562 -32.79 -42.59 29.07
CA ASN A 562 -31.75 -41.85 28.36
C ASN A 562 -30.31 -42.29 28.76
N LEU A 563 -30.16 -43.21 29.73
CA LEU A 563 -28.90 -43.63 30.35
C LEU A 563 -28.15 -42.52 31.12
N VAL A 564 -28.84 -41.43 31.49
CA VAL A 564 -28.29 -40.28 32.22
C VAL A 564 -29.26 -39.85 33.33
N CYS A 565 -28.91 -40.17 34.58
CA CYS A 565 -29.69 -39.83 35.77
C CYS A 565 -29.83 -38.30 35.96
N GLU A 566 -30.99 -37.71 35.67
CA GLU A 566 -31.19 -36.25 35.65
C GLU A 566 -31.69 -35.65 36.99
N ALA A 567 -31.59 -34.32 37.12
CA ALA A 567 -31.77 -33.57 38.36
C ALA A 567 -33.23 -33.51 38.87
N GLY A 568 -33.66 -34.58 39.51
CA GLY A 568 -35.02 -34.79 40.04
C GLY A 568 -35.46 -36.25 39.98
N GLU A 569 -34.73 -37.07 39.22
CA GLU A 569 -34.96 -38.49 39.09
C GLU A 569 -34.38 -39.26 40.28
N THR A 570 -34.89 -40.46 40.50
CA THR A 570 -34.45 -41.35 41.58
C THR A 570 -34.44 -42.80 41.10
N LYS A 571 -33.73 -43.66 41.82
CA LYS A 571 -33.73 -45.13 41.62
C LYS A 571 -35.12 -45.79 41.74
N ALA A 572 -36.15 -45.05 42.19
CA ALA A 572 -37.54 -45.47 42.24
C ALA A 572 -38.41 -44.93 41.08
N SER A 573 -37.95 -43.91 40.34
CA SER A 573 -38.61 -43.40 39.12
C SER A 573 -37.97 -43.92 37.85
N CYS A 574 -36.63 -43.88 37.76
CA CYS A 574 -35.84 -44.31 36.61
C CYS A 574 -34.78 -45.33 37.06
N PRO A 575 -35.12 -46.64 37.16
CA PRO A 575 -34.23 -47.62 37.80
C PRO A 575 -33.02 -48.05 36.94
N ALA A 576 -33.06 -47.82 35.63
CA ALA A 576 -32.01 -48.22 34.69
C ALA A 576 -30.82 -47.25 34.69
N ASP A 577 -31.08 -45.96 34.88
CA ASP A 577 -30.15 -44.88 34.60
C ASP A 577 -29.24 -44.52 35.80
N CYS A 578 -29.46 -45.13 36.98
CA CYS A 578 -28.94 -44.68 38.28
C CYS A 578 -28.43 -45.83 39.22
N ALA A 579 -27.35 -46.57 38.88
CA ALA A 579 -26.85 -47.67 39.76
C ALA A 579 -25.34 -47.98 39.69
N PHE A 580 -24.63 -47.96 40.83
CA PHE A 580 -23.85 -49.07 41.44
C PHE A 580 -23.23 -48.65 42.80
N GLU A 581 -22.65 -49.59 43.57
CA GLU A 581 -22.18 -49.41 44.97
C GLU A 581 -21.13 -50.50 45.35
N VAL A 582 -20.39 -50.32 46.48
CA VAL A 582 -19.71 -51.34 47.33
C VAL A 582 -18.15 -51.52 47.26
N ILE A 583 -17.47 -50.82 48.20
CA ILE A 583 -16.33 -51.26 49.07
C ILE A 583 -14.84 -51.30 48.55
N PRO A 584 -13.81 -50.93 49.37
CA PRO A 584 -12.42 -50.67 48.92
C PRO A 584 -11.31 -51.50 49.64
N PRO A 585 -10.01 -51.23 49.34
CA PRO A 585 -8.88 -51.46 50.24
C PRO A 585 -8.16 -50.18 50.74
N THR A 586 -7.45 -50.31 51.86
CA THR A 586 -6.77 -49.25 52.65
C THR A 586 -5.42 -48.79 52.02
N PRO A 587 -4.91 -47.57 52.29
CA PRO A 587 -3.90 -46.94 51.42
C PRO A 587 -2.44 -47.25 51.79
N THR A 588 -1.56 -47.10 50.79
CA THR A 588 -0.09 -47.07 50.94
C THR A 588 0.41 -45.66 50.66
N ALA A 589 1.03 -45.01 51.65
CA ALA A 589 1.67 -43.70 51.47
C ALA A 589 3.16 -43.86 51.15
N GLY A 590 3.66 -43.16 50.12
CA GLY A 590 5.09 -43.16 49.78
C GLY A 590 5.41 -43.10 48.29
N GLY A 591 4.89 -42.11 47.58
CA GLY A 591 5.31 -41.75 46.22
C GLY A 591 5.83 -40.30 46.18
N THR A 592 6.72 -40.00 45.24
CA THR A 592 7.17 -38.63 44.94
C THR A 592 6.05 -37.80 44.29
N LEU A 593 6.29 -36.50 44.05
CA LEU A 593 5.40 -35.72 43.17
C LEU A 593 5.17 -36.49 41.87
N LEU A 594 3.94 -36.47 41.36
CA LEU A 594 3.67 -36.90 39.99
C LEU A 594 4.40 -35.94 39.03
N ASP A 595 5.02 -36.52 38.00
CA ASP A 595 5.19 -35.79 36.74
C ASP A 595 3.78 -35.50 36.19
N LEU A 596 3.45 -34.22 36.17
CA LEU A 596 2.23 -33.66 35.63
C LEU A 596 2.67 -32.69 34.53
N ASP A 597 2.57 -33.12 33.28
CA ASP A 597 3.12 -32.38 32.15
C ASP A 597 2.13 -31.28 31.73
N TYR A 598 2.65 -30.08 31.48
CA TYR A 598 1.87 -28.88 31.19
C TYR A 598 2.06 -28.47 29.73
N LEU A 599 1.11 -28.83 28.88
CA LEU A 599 1.21 -28.60 27.43
C LEU A 599 0.33 -27.42 26.99
N VAL A 600 0.90 -26.55 26.15
CA VAL A 600 0.25 -25.39 25.55
C VAL A 600 0.66 -25.24 24.08
N ALA A 601 0.08 -24.24 23.39
CA ALA A 601 0.40 -23.92 22.00
C ALA A 601 0.19 -25.13 21.05
N LEU A 602 -1.05 -25.63 20.99
CA LEU A 602 -1.42 -26.85 20.26
C LEU A 602 -0.63 -28.09 20.72
N ASP A 603 -0.41 -28.20 22.03
CA ASP A 603 0.33 -29.26 22.72
C ASP A 603 1.82 -29.38 22.32
N THR A 604 2.41 -28.35 21.70
CA THR A 604 3.80 -28.35 21.21
C THR A 604 4.82 -27.68 22.15
N ILE A 605 4.38 -26.96 23.17
CA ILE A 605 5.25 -26.35 24.18
C ILE A 605 4.93 -26.92 25.55
N GLU A 606 5.96 -27.49 26.19
CA GLU A 606 5.94 -27.92 27.59
C GLU A 606 6.33 -26.75 28.52
N LEU A 607 5.61 -26.60 29.63
CA LEU A 607 5.83 -25.56 30.63
C LEU A 607 6.44 -26.14 31.91
N PHE A 608 7.68 -25.74 32.21
CA PHE A 608 8.41 -26.24 33.37
C PHE A 608 8.18 -25.37 34.62
N PRO A 609 7.95 -25.97 35.82
CA PRO A 609 7.70 -25.23 37.05
C PRO A 609 8.96 -24.51 37.55
N VAL A 610 9.01 -23.18 37.44
CA VAL A 610 10.09 -22.35 37.98
C VAL A 610 9.86 -22.15 39.48
N SER A 611 10.75 -22.70 40.30
CA SER A 611 10.66 -22.67 41.77
C SER A 611 9.34 -23.24 42.34
N GLY A 612 8.75 -24.23 41.66
CA GLY A 612 7.49 -24.88 42.08
C GLY A 612 6.23 -24.12 41.67
N VAL A 613 6.33 -23.17 40.74
CA VAL A 613 5.19 -22.44 40.15
C VAL A 613 5.28 -22.54 38.63
N VAL A 614 4.18 -22.91 37.97
CA VAL A 614 4.07 -22.91 36.51
C VAL A 614 3.48 -21.58 36.05
N ASP A 615 4.16 -20.90 35.15
CA ASP A 615 3.64 -19.67 34.54
C ASP A 615 2.73 -20.00 33.36
N VAL A 616 1.56 -19.38 33.32
CA VAL A 616 0.53 -19.60 32.30
C VAL A 616 -0.13 -18.28 31.89
N LEU A 617 -0.72 -18.22 30.70
CA LEU A 617 -1.46 -17.05 30.22
C LEU A 617 -2.96 -17.15 30.59
N PRO A 618 -3.57 -16.11 31.19
CA PRO A 618 -4.99 -16.11 31.55
C PRO A 618 -5.90 -16.25 30.32
N GLY A 619 -7.02 -16.96 30.49
CA GLY A 619 -8.00 -17.19 29.42
C GLY A 619 -7.55 -18.13 28.29
N ARG A 620 -6.32 -18.68 28.31
CA ARG A 620 -5.86 -19.68 27.35
C ARG A 620 -6.22 -21.11 27.82
N PRO A 621 -6.40 -22.06 26.89
CA PRO A 621 -6.43 -23.48 27.24
C PRO A 621 -5.05 -23.94 27.71
N LEU A 622 -5.04 -24.87 28.66
CA LEU A 622 -3.87 -25.59 29.14
C LEU A 622 -4.21 -27.09 29.10
N ARG A 623 -3.38 -27.91 28.46
CA ARG A 623 -3.51 -29.37 28.53
C ARG A 623 -2.65 -29.89 29.68
N LEU A 624 -3.24 -30.78 30.48
CA LEU A 624 -2.59 -31.48 31.57
C LEU A 624 -2.44 -32.95 31.19
N LEU A 625 -1.25 -33.53 31.34
CA LEU A 625 -1.01 -34.97 31.23
C LEU A 625 -0.54 -35.52 32.58
N ALA A 626 -1.22 -36.54 33.11
CA ALA A 626 -0.82 -37.25 34.32
C ALA A 626 -0.60 -38.73 34.01
N ARG A 627 0.52 -39.31 34.44
CA ARG A 627 0.80 -40.73 34.26
C ARG A 627 -0.12 -41.59 35.12
N ALA A 628 -0.60 -42.71 34.57
CA ALA A 628 -1.56 -43.60 35.23
C ALA A 628 -0.92 -44.53 36.28
N ASP A 629 0.41 -44.68 36.30
CA ASP A 629 1.16 -45.46 37.29
C ASP A 629 1.05 -44.90 38.72
N ALA A 630 0.78 -43.60 38.86
CA ALA A 630 0.52 -42.93 40.12
C ALA A 630 -0.99 -42.88 40.50
N VAL A 631 -1.88 -43.50 39.73
CA VAL A 631 -3.33 -43.50 39.93
C VAL A 631 -3.80 -44.88 40.40
N PRO A 632 -4.57 -45.00 41.50
CA PRO A 632 -5.11 -46.29 41.92
C PRO A 632 -6.01 -46.95 40.86
N ASP A 633 -5.86 -48.26 40.66
CA ASP A 633 -6.69 -49.02 39.71
C ASP A 633 -8.19 -48.82 39.96
N GLY A 634 -8.91 -48.45 38.91
CA GLY A 634 -10.35 -48.16 38.95
C GLY A 634 -10.74 -46.76 39.46
N ALA A 635 -9.79 -45.90 39.86
CA ALA A 635 -10.09 -44.52 40.21
C ALA A 635 -10.26 -43.63 38.95
N GLY A 636 -11.20 -42.69 39.02
CA GLY A 636 -11.28 -41.57 38.06
C GLY A 636 -10.35 -40.44 38.48
N VAL A 637 -9.81 -39.68 37.52
CA VAL A 637 -8.95 -38.52 37.82
C VAL A 637 -9.67 -37.21 37.45
N GLN A 638 -9.63 -36.23 38.35
CA GLN A 638 -10.13 -34.88 38.12
C GLN A 638 -9.05 -33.82 38.36
N ALA A 639 -8.95 -32.84 37.48
CA ALA A 639 -8.18 -31.62 37.71
C ALA A 639 -9.09 -30.53 38.30
N LEU A 640 -8.80 -30.08 39.52
CA LEU A 640 -9.45 -28.94 40.17
C LEU A 640 -8.59 -27.68 39.95
N VAL A 641 -9.04 -26.77 39.09
CA VAL A 641 -8.39 -25.49 38.79
C VAL A 641 -9.17 -24.38 39.49
N GLY A 642 -8.64 -23.87 40.61
CA GLY A 642 -9.36 -22.94 41.47
C GLY A 642 -10.63 -23.57 42.06
N SER A 643 -11.80 -23.22 41.53
CA SER A 643 -13.10 -23.80 41.88
C SER A 643 -13.68 -24.75 40.82
N SER A 644 -13.09 -24.81 39.63
CA SER A 644 -13.62 -25.58 38.50
C SER A 644 -13.02 -26.98 38.45
N ARG A 645 -13.85 -28.01 38.35
CA ARG A 645 -13.44 -29.40 38.19
C ARG A 645 -13.53 -29.82 36.72
N TYR A 646 -12.48 -30.47 36.24
CA TYR A 646 -12.38 -31.04 34.90
C TYR A 646 -12.11 -32.55 35.05
N LEU A 647 -12.93 -33.39 34.42
CA LEU A 647 -12.66 -34.83 34.35
C LEU A 647 -11.50 -35.08 33.37
N MET A 648 -10.60 -36.00 33.71
CA MET A 648 -9.51 -36.40 32.82
C MET A 648 -9.82 -37.73 32.15
N GLU A 649 -9.67 -37.76 30.83
CA GLU A 649 -9.86 -38.95 30.00
C GLU A 649 -8.60 -39.82 30.00
N ARG A 650 -8.76 -41.14 30.16
CA ARG A 650 -7.63 -42.09 30.15
C ARG A 650 -7.40 -42.63 28.74
N THR A 651 -6.21 -42.39 28.20
CA THR A 651 -5.74 -42.97 26.94
C THR A 651 -4.50 -43.82 27.23
N GLY A 652 -4.69 -45.13 27.35
CA GLY A 652 -3.62 -46.06 27.75
C GLY A 652 -3.11 -45.76 29.17
N ASP A 653 -1.83 -45.43 29.29
CA ASP A 653 -1.16 -45.16 30.57
C ASP A 653 -1.05 -43.66 30.92
N VAL A 654 -1.83 -42.81 30.24
CA VAL A 654 -1.90 -41.35 30.51
C VAL A 654 -3.35 -40.92 30.69
N PHE A 655 -3.60 -40.10 31.71
CA PHE A 655 -4.82 -39.31 31.86
C PHE A 655 -4.57 -37.92 31.29
N SER A 656 -5.50 -37.38 30.48
CA SER A 656 -5.40 -36.02 29.94
C SER A 656 -6.68 -35.21 30.07
N ALA A 657 -6.54 -33.89 30.22
CA ALA A 657 -7.65 -32.94 30.10
C ALA A 657 -7.14 -31.60 29.55
N ILE A 658 -8.00 -30.90 28.81
CA ILE A 658 -7.81 -29.49 28.46
C ILE A 658 -8.62 -28.67 29.47
N VAL A 659 -7.93 -27.88 30.29
CA VAL A 659 -8.54 -27.00 31.29
C VAL A 659 -8.55 -25.56 30.79
N THR A 660 -9.66 -24.84 31.01
CA THR A 660 -9.75 -23.42 30.69
C THR A 660 -9.27 -22.60 31.89
N LEU A 661 -8.23 -21.81 31.70
CA LEU A 661 -7.71 -20.92 32.74
C LEU A 661 -8.61 -19.69 32.90
N PRO A 662 -8.86 -19.19 34.13
CA PRO A 662 -9.65 -17.99 34.33
C PRO A 662 -9.00 -16.76 33.66
N PRO A 663 -9.78 -15.73 33.27
CA PRO A 663 -9.26 -14.54 32.59
C PRO A 663 -8.61 -13.52 33.54
N GLN A 664 -8.58 -13.76 34.85
CA GLN A 664 -7.99 -12.85 35.84
C GLN A 664 -6.57 -13.27 36.21
N THR A 665 -5.64 -12.31 36.23
CA THR A 665 -4.25 -12.49 36.64
C THR A 665 -4.12 -12.75 38.14
N GLY A 666 -3.23 -13.67 38.53
CA GLY A 666 -2.99 -14.04 39.92
C GLY A 666 -2.46 -15.47 40.04
N THR A 667 -2.28 -15.96 41.26
CA THR A 667 -1.89 -17.36 41.49
C THR A 667 -3.12 -18.18 41.89
N ILE A 668 -3.35 -19.31 41.22
CA ILE A 668 -4.39 -20.28 41.55
C ILE A 668 -3.79 -21.64 41.90
N GLN A 669 -4.49 -22.40 42.73
CA GLN A 669 -4.18 -23.80 43.00
C GLN A 669 -4.75 -24.68 41.89
N LEU A 670 -3.92 -25.59 41.39
CA LEU A 670 -4.31 -26.77 40.62
C LEU A 670 -4.16 -27.99 41.53
N ARG A 671 -5.21 -28.79 41.67
CA ARG A 671 -5.11 -30.13 42.28
C ARG A 671 -5.41 -31.22 41.29
N LEU A 672 -4.63 -32.28 41.32
CA LEU A 672 -5.00 -33.56 40.73
C LEU A 672 -5.68 -34.40 41.82
N LEU A 673 -6.92 -34.82 41.60
CA LEU A 673 -7.73 -35.59 42.53
C LEU A 673 -8.01 -36.99 41.97
N SER A 674 -7.66 -38.03 42.73
CA SER A 674 -8.18 -39.38 42.55
C SER A 674 -9.55 -39.45 43.20
N VAL A 675 -10.58 -39.75 42.41
CA VAL A 675 -11.96 -39.89 42.84
C VAL A 675 -12.31 -41.38 42.85
N LEU A 676 -12.45 -41.92 44.06
CA LEU A 676 -13.00 -43.24 44.33
C LEU A 676 -14.42 -43.08 44.93
N PRO A 677 -15.32 -44.09 44.84
CA PRO A 677 -16.76 -43.90 45.09
C PRO A 677 -17.19 -43.29 46.43
N GLU A 678 -16.34 -43.34 47.47
CA GLU A 678 -16.61 -42.75 48.79
C GLU A 678 -15.55 -41.74 49.25
N HIS A 679 -14.43 -41.59 48.53
CA HIS A 679 -13.26 -40.81 49.00
C HIS A 679 -12.53 -40.11 47.85
N GLU A 680 -12.24 -38.82 48.03
CA GLU A 680 -11.31 -38.06 47.18
C GLU A 680 -9.92 -38.02 47.82
N TYR A 681 -8.88 -38.36 47.04
CA TYR A 681 -7.49 -38.27 47.45
C TYR A 681 -6.77 -37.25 46.57
N VAL A 682 -6.02 -36.32 47.17
CA VAL A 682 -5.11 -35.44 46.42
C VAL A 682 -3.93 -36.28 45.95
N LEU A 683 -3.76 -36.39 44.62
CA LEU A 683 -2.60 -37.01 43.98
C LEU A 683 -1.45 -36.00 43.89
N ALA A 684 -1.75 -34.78 43.43
CA ALA A 684 -0.78 -33.69 43.29
C ALA A 684 -1.41 -32.33 43.61
N ASP A 685 -0.62 -31.42 44.16
CA ASP A 685 -0.89 -29.98 44.29
C ASP A 685 0.12 -29.21 43.43
N SER A 686 -0.31 -28.18 42.71
CA SER A 686 0.54 -27.31 41.89
C SER A 686 0.04 -25.87 41.89
N LEU A 687 0.96 -24.90 41.75
CA LEU A 687 0.65 -23.47 41.69
C LEU A 687 0.75 -22.98 40.25
N LEU A 688 -0.37 -22.54 39.68
CA LEU A 688 -0.40 -21.86 38.39
C LEU A 688 -0.41 -20.35 38.60
N ARG A 689 0.56 -19.62 38.03
CA ARG A 689 0.62 -18.16 38.05
C ARG A 689 0.19 -17.62 36.69
N LEU A 690 -0.98 -16.97 36.68
CA LEU A 690 -1.58 -16.36 35.50
C LEU A 690 -0.91 -15.01 35.25
N THR A 691 0.10 -15.04 34.38
CA THR A 691 0.98 -13.92 34.04
C THR A 691 0.22 -12.86 33.23
N PRO A 692 0.30 -11.57 33.58
CA PRO A 692 -0.34 -10.51 32.81
C PRO A 692 0.20 -10.43 31.39
N PHE A 693 -0.67 -10.16 30.42
CA PHE A 693 -0.27 -9.84 29.04
C PHE A 693 0.68 -8.63 29.02
N GLY A 694 1.66 -8.69 28.12
CA GLY A 694 2.48 -7.54 27.74
C GLY A 694 1.62 -6.45 27.09
N PHE A 695 2.11 -5.23 26.99
CA PHE A 695 1.38 -4.17 26.28
C PHE A 695 2.25 -3.03 25.73
N THR A 696 1.83 -2.49 24.58
CA THR A 696 2.35 -1.23 24.03
C THR A 696 1.71 -0.02 24.71
N PHE A 697 2.51 1.03 24.96
CA PHE A 697 2.05 2.27 25.60
C PHE A 697 2.81 3.51 25.11
N GLU A 698 2.26 4.68 25.39
CA GLU A 698 2.91 5.99 25.22
C GLU A 698 3.05 6.69 26.58
N VAL A 699 4.07 7.55 26.74
CA VAL A 699 4.20 8.48 27.88
C VAL A 699 3.72 9.87 27.48
N LEU A 700 2.69 10.37 28.18
CA LEU A 700 2.18 11.74 28.09
C LEU A 700 2.42 12.49 29.41
N GLU A 701 2.25 13.82 29.43
CA GLU A 701 2.43 14.66 30.63
C GLU A 701 1.53 14.30 31.83
N GLY A 702 0.56 13.39 31.64
CA GLY A 702 -0.30 12.83 32.70
C GLY A 702 -0.03 11.37 33.10
N GLY A 703 0.88 10.64 32.44
CA GLY A 703 1.19 9.24 32.74
C GLY A 703 1.38 8.34 31.51
N ARG A 704 1.32 7.02 31.71
CA ARG A 704 1.36 6.01 30.64
C ARG A 704 -0.05 5.71 30.13
N GLU A 705 -0.29 5.82 28.82
CA GLU A 705 -1.55 5.46 28.17
C GLU A 705 -1.36 4.25 27.24
N ARG A 706 -2.29 3.30 27.24
CA ARG A 706 -2.21 2.06 26.43
C ARG A 706 -2.42 2.37 24.94
N LEU A 707 -1.57 1.80 24.09
CA LEU A 707 -1.56 2.04 22.66
C LEU A 707 -1.91 0.76 21.89
N GLY A 708 -3.17 0.65 21.47
CA GLY A 708 -3.67 -0.43 20.63
C GLY A 708 -3.29 -0.32 19.15
N TYR A 709 -3.51 -1.39 18.41
CA TYR A 709 -3.25 -1.51 16.96
C TYR A 709 -1.78 -1.35 16.55
N ALA A 710 -0.83 -1.62 17.46
CA ALA A 710 0.59 -1.68 17.15
C ALA A 710 0.96 -3.04 16.55
N ARG A 711 1.82 -3.07 15.53
CA ARG A 711 2.44 -4.29 14.99
C ARG A 711 3.63 -4.65 15.87
N VAL A 712 3.50 -5.73 16.63
CA VAL A 712 4.49 -6.22 17.58
C VAL A 712 5.08 -7.53 17.06
N THR A 713 6.40 -7.56 16.88
CA THR A 713 7.16 -8.66 16.28
C THR A 713 8.09 -9.24 17.34
N LEU A 714 7.92 -10.53 17.65
CA LEU A 714 8.87 -11.29 18.44
C LEU A 714 10.07 -11.67 17.57
N LEU A 715 11.28 -11.40 18.05
CA LEU A 715 12.53 -11.83 17.42
C LEU A 715 13.22 -12.86 18.32
N VAL A 716 13.84 -13.87 17.72
CA VAL A 716 14.61 -14.93 18.39
C VAL A 716 16.09 -14.82 18.00
N GLN A 717 16.99 -15.01 18.96
CA GLN A 717 18.42 -15.04 18.69
C GLN A 717 18.85 -16.43 18.21
N ARG A 718 19.49 -16.50 17.04
CA ARG A 718 20.11 -17.72 16.49
C ARG A 718 21.50 -17.38 15.95
N GLY A 719 22.53 -18.07 16.44
CA GLY A 719 23.92 -17.79 16.05
C GLY A 719 24.45 -16.40 16.42
N GLY A 720 23.79 -15.69 17.35
CA GLY A 720 24.09 -14.31 17.72
C GLY A 720 23.17 -13.27 17.06
N ILE A 721 22.64 -13.57 15.87
CA ILE A 721 21.77 -12.69 15.08
C ILE A 721 20.31 -12.82 15.57
N PHE A 722 19.55 -11.72 15.53
CA PHE A 722 18.10 -11.72 15.78
C PHE A 722 17.31 -11.81 14.47
N SER A 723 16.41 -12.80 14.37
CA SER A 723 15.46 -12.95 13.26
C SER A 723 14.03 -13.00 13.79
N PRO A 724 13.00 -12.73 12.98
CA PRO A 724 11.61 -13.06 13.35
C PRO A 724 11.49 -14.50 13.83
N TRP A 725 10.73 -14.70 14.91
CA TRP A 725 10.42 -16.03 15.43
C TRP A 725 9.23 -16.64 14.70
N ASP A 726 9.42 -17.81 14.09
CA ASP A 726 8.32 -18.55 13.48
C ASP A 726 7.39 -19.14 14.57
N GLY A 727 6.18 -18.58 14.66
CA GLY A 727 5.13 -19.03 15.56
C GLY A 727 4.17 -20.06 14.96
N SER A 728 4.30 -20.34 13.66
CA SER A 728 3.36 -21.19 12.90
C SER A 728 3.29 -22.63 13.44
N PRO A 729 4.40 -23.31 13.78
CA PRO A 729 4.38 -24.64 14.40
C PRO A 729 3.66 -24.68 15.76
N TYR A 730 3.54 -23.52 16.40
CA TYR A 730 2.98 -23.33 17.74
C TYR A 730 1.53 -22.81 17.72
N GLY A 731 0.92 -22.69 16.53
CA GLY A 731 -0.42 -22.13 16.36
C GLY A 731 -0.53 -20.65 16.78
N GLN A 732 0.56 -19.88 16.66
CA GLN A 732 0.64 -18.50 17.12
C GLN A 732 1.10 -17.56 16.01
N LEU A 733 0.40 -16.45 15.84
CA LEU A 733 0.80 -15.40 14.92
C LEU A 733 2.05 -14.67 15.44
N ASN A 734 2.99 -14.42 14.54
CA ASN A 734 4.07 -13.46 14.73
C ASN A 734 4.41 -12.83 13.35
N PRO A 735 4.33 -11.50 13.18
CA PRO A 735 3.94 -10.48 14.15
C PRO A 735 2.47 -10.61 14.63
N GLN A 736 2.18 -10.03 15.80
CA GLN A 736 0.82 -9.79 16.29
C GLN A 736 0.47 -8.31 16.09
N THR A 737 -0.77 -8.01 15.68
CA THR A 737 -1.33 -6.65 15.80
C THR A 737 -2.12 -6.56 17.10
N THR A 738 -1.77 -5.61 17.98
CA THR A 738 -2.39 -5.53 19.31
C THR A 738 -3.87 -5.11 19.24
N PRO A 739 -4.74 -5.63 20.15
CA PRO A 739 -6.10 -5.12 20.31
C PRO A 739 -6.11 -3.66 20.78
N GLN A 740 -7.29 -3.06 20.90
CA GLN A 740 -7.44 -1.65 21.32
C GLN A 740 -6.77 -1.33 22.69
N ASP A 741 -6.61 -2.33 23.57
CA ASP A 741 -5.95 -2.16 24.87
C ASP A 741 -4.41 -2.28 24.81
N GLY A 742 -3.83 -2.50 23.63
CA GLY A 742 -2.39 -2.66 23.43
C GLY A 742 -1.82 -4.01 23.85
N SER A 743 -2.64 -4.99 24.24
CA SER A 743 -2.14 -6.26 24.80
C SER A 743 -1.51 -7.22 23.78
N PHE A 744 -0.50 -7.98 24.21
CA PHE A 744 0.09 -9.10 23.47
C PHE A 744 0.73 -10.15 24.39
N ALA A 745 0.90 -11.37 23.90
CA ALA A 745 1.71 -12.41 24.54
C ALA A 745 2.04 -13.54 23.56
N TRP A 746 3.15 -14.25 23.82
CA TRP A 746 3.48 -15.53 23.19
C TRP A 746 3.85 -16.58 24.24
N TYR A 747 3.49 -17.84 23.97
CA TYR A 747 4.21 -18.99 24.48
C TYR A 747 5.37 -19.31 23.53
N VAL A 748 6.58 -19.55 24.06
CA VAL A 748 7.80 -19.74 23.27
C VAL A 748 8.66 -20.89 23.82
N PRO A 749 9.44 -21.62 23.01
CA PRO A 749 10.52 -22.47 23.49
C PRO A 749 11.58 -21.66 24.27
N GLN A 750 12.33 -22.30 25.17
CA GLN A 750 13.40 -21.61 25.89
C GLN A 750 14.49 -21.09 24.92
N GLY A 751 14.94 -19.85 25.13
CA GLY A 751 15.86 -19.16 24.22
C GLY A 751 16.00 -17.67 24.53
N THR A 752 16.89 -16.97 23.81
CA THR A 752 16.98 -15.51 23.88
C THR A 752 16.03 -14.87 22.88
N TYR A 753 15.21 -13.92 23.35
CA TYR A 753 14.27 -13.18 22.54
C TYR A 753 14.36 -11.68 22.84
N ASN A 754 13.96 -10.84 21.89
CA ASN A 754 13.53 -9.48 22.16
C ASN A 754 12.26 -9.17 21.36
N VAL A 755 11.57 -8.09 21.72
CA VAL A 755 10.28 -7.72 21.11
C VAL A 755 10.41 -6.35 20.46
N SER A 756 10.13 -6.30 19.16
CA SER A 756 10.03 -5.07 18.37
C SER A 756 8.57 -4.63 18.31
N ALA A 757 8.29 -3.33 18.40
CA ALA A 757 6.97 -2.77 18.16
C ALA A 757 7.04 -1.57 17.21
N SER A 758 5.99 -1.41 16.39
CA SER A 758 5.81 -0.29 15.47
C SER A 758 4.33 0.10 15.39
N ALA A 759 4.05 1.39 15.16
CA ALA A 759 2.69 1.92 14.98
C ALA A 759 2.73 3.22 14.17
N ASP A 760 1.69 3.50 13.40
CA ASP A 760 1.62 4.70 12.54
C ASP A 760 1.83 6.00 13.32
N GLY A 761 2.86 6.76 12.94
CA GLY A 761 3.23 8.02 13.60
C GLY A 761 4.02 7.85 14.90
N TYR A 762 4.59 6.67 15.17
CA TYR A 762 5.50 6.38 16.26
C TYR A 762 6.81 5.78 15.73
N ARG A 763 7.93 6.08 16.40
CA ARG A 763 9.21 5.44 16.10
C ARG A 763 9.15 3.95 16.47
N PRO A 764 9.60 3.03 15.61
CA PRO A 764 9.80 1.64 15.99
C PRO A 764 10.71 1.55 17.23
N THR A 765 10.34 0.70 18.19
CA THR A 765 11.09 0.50 19.44
C THR A 765 11.28 -0.98 19.68
N GLN A 766 12.49 -1.40 20.05
CA GLN A 766 12.78 -2.79 20.44
C GLN A 766 13.13 -2.87 21.93
N THR A 767 12.80 -3.99 22.58
CA THR A 767 13.30 -4.30 23.92
C THR A 767 14.77 -4.76 23.87
N ALA A 768 15.45 -4.71 25.01
CA ALA A 768 16.70 -5.44 25.19
C ALA A 768 16.48 -6.96 25.05
N PRO A 769 17.49 -7.72 24.59
CA PRO A 769 17.51 -9.17 24.65
C PRO A 769 17.30 -9.75 26.04
N ARG A 770 16.47 -10.80 26.14
CA ARG A 770 16.15 -11.51 27.38
C ARG A 770 16.11 -13.02 27.13
N PHE A 771 16.78 -13.79 27.98
CA PHE A 771 16.62 -15.25 27.99
C PHE A 771 15.32 -15.64 28.69
N VAL A 772 14.49 -16.43 28.03
CA VAL A 772 13.16 -16.85 28.47
C VAL A 772 13.22 -18.30 28.96
N THR A 773 12.94 -18.52 30.25
CA THR A 773 13.02 -19.83 30.91
C THR A 773 11.64 -20.43 31.23
N ASN A 774 10.64 -19.58 31.44
CA ASN A 774 9.26 -19.93 31.79
C ASN A 774 8.34 -20.04 30.55
N SER A 775 8.93 -20.13 29.35
CA SER A 775 8.24 -20.29 28.07
C SER A 775 7.17 -19.22 27.74
N ILE A 776 7.24 -18.01 28.33
CA ILE A 776 6.29 -16.91 28.11
C ILE A 776 7.01 -15.59 27.81
N VAL A 777 6.52 -14.85 26.80
CA VAL A 777 6.94 -13.47 26.49
C VAL A 777 5.77 -12.51 26.67
N THR A 778 5.91 -11.59 27.62
CA THR A 778 4.91 -10.56 28.01
C THR A 778 5.62 -9.27 28.43
N GLU A 779 6.24 -8.58 27.47
CA GLU A 779 6.99 -7.34 27.70
C GLU A 779 6.10 -6.08 27.63
N THR A 780 6.57 -4.95 28.17
CA THR A 780 5.89 -3.65 28.04
C THR A 780 6.75 -2.66 27.26
N ILE A 781 6.23 -2.12 26.16
CA ILE A 781 7.03 -1.37 25.17
C ILE A 781 6.51 0.05 25.05
N GLU A 782 7.40 1.02 25.25
CA GLU A 782 7.11 2.45 25.04
C GLU A 782 7.28 2.79 23.56
N LEU A 783 6.23 3.27 22.91
CA LEU A 783 6.29 3.82 21.56
C LEU A 783 6.28 5.35 21.64
N LYS A 784 7.31 5.98 21.07
CA LYS A 784 7.50 7.44 21.09
C LYS A 784 6.97 8.05 19.80
N ARG A 785 6.03 9.00 19.88
CA ARG A 785 5.48 9.67 18.69
C ARG A 785 6.58 10.32 17.86
N GLU A 786 6.46 10.20 16.55
CA GLU A 786 7.19 11.06 15.64
C GLU A 786 6.53 12.45 15.60
N PRO A 787 7.32 13.55 15.58
CA PRO A 787 6.76 14.87 15.35
C PRO A 787 6.21 14.92 13.91
N PRO A 788 4.89 15.09 13.71
CA PRO A 788 4.29 14.97 12.39
C PRO A 788 4.85 16.04 11.44
N PRO A 789 5.10 15.70 10.16
CA PRO A 789 5.64 16.65 9.20
C PRO A 789 4.73 17.89 9.13
N ILE A 790 5.35 19.07 9.15
CA ILE A 790 4.73 20.40 9.42
C ILE A 790 3.49 20.68 8.54
N ALA A 791 3.34 20.02 7.41
CA ALA A 791 2.16 20.06 6.55
C ALA A 791 0.85 19.56 7.20
N GLN A 792 0.88 18.58 8.12
CA GLN A 792 -0.36 17.93 8.61
C GLN A 792 -0.98 18.56 9.87
N VAL A 793 -0.17 19.19 10.74
CA VAL A 793 -0.61 19.81 12.02
C VAL A 793 -1.72 20.86 11.84
N ILE A 794 -1.85 21.43 10.64
CA ILE A 794 -2.84 22.45 10.28
C ILE A 794 -4.27 21.85 10.14
N THR A 795 -4.44 20.52 10.15
CA THR A 795 -5.66 19.86 9.64
C THR A 795 -6.54 19.15 10.68
N SER A 796 -6.03 18.82 11.88
CA SER A 796 -6.75 17.99 12.86
C SER A 796 -7.66 18.74 13.84
N LEU A 797 -7.58 20.08 13.92
CA LEU A 797 -8.35 20.90 14.88
C LEU A 797 -9.76 21.30 14.36
N ALA A 798 -10.59 20.32 13.97
CA ALA A 798 -12.04 20.47 13.76
C ALA A 798 -12.72 19.07 13.65
N PRO A 799 -14.03 18.91 13.94
CA PRO A 799 -15.06 19.88 14.39
C PRO A 799 -15.62 19.44 15.80
N PRO A 800 -16.77 19.89 16.40
CA PRO A 800 -18.02 20.41 15.83
C PRO A 800 -18.49 21.81 16.31
N LEU A 801 -19.20 22.54 15.43
CA LEU A 801 -19.97 23.73 15.83
C LEU A 801 -21.25 23.36 16.60
N LYS A 802 -21.23 23.45 17.94
CA LYS A 802 -22.46 23.49 18.78
C LYS A 802 -22.35 24.43 19.99
N LYS A 803 -22.10 25.73 19.75
CA LYS A 803 -22.50 26.89 20.58
C LYS A 803 -21.98 28.19 19.95
N LEU A 804 -22.74 28.75 19.00
CA LEU A 804 -22.46 30.05 18.38
C LEU A 804 -23.73 30.92 18.29
N GLN A 805 -24.51 30.88 19.37
CA GLN A 805 -25.65 31.73 19.69
C GLN A 805 -25.63 31.93 21.21
N ALA A 806 -25.68 33.20 21.64
CA ALA A 806 -25.10 33.69 22.90
C ALA A 806 -23.56 33.44 23.00
N VAL A 807 -22.74 34.39 23.45
CA VAL A 807 -23.04 35.70 24.05
C VAL A 807 -22.62 36.83 23.11
N ALA A 808 -23.61 37.55 22.57
CA ALA A 808 -23.39 38.88 21.99
C ALA A 808 -23.92 39.90 23.00
N GLY A 809 -23.01 40.62 23.67
CA GLY A 809 -23.34 41.62 24.67
C GLY A 809 -23.02 41.22 26.12
N ILE A 810 -21.75 41.39 26.50
CA ILE A 810 -21.34 41.94 27.79
C ILE A 810 -20.22 42.95 27.49
N LEU A 811 -20.55 44.21 27.75
CA LEU A 811 -19.75 45.33 28.29
C LEU A 811 -18.22 45.10 28.30
N SER A 812 -17.36 45.91 27.67
CA SER A 812 -17.27 47.39 27.61
C SER A 812 -16.90 48.08 28.93
N GLU A 813 -15.71 47.80 29.48
CA GLU A 813 -15.02 48.75 30.36
C GLU A 813 -13.48 48.51 30.45
N ASN A 814 -12.75 49.54 30.88
CA ASN A 814 -11.41 49.48 31.48
C ASN A 814 -10.19 48.97 30.68
N ALA A 815 -10.13 49.22 29.37
CA ALA A 815 -8.89 49.09 28.58
C ALA A 815 -7.77 50.12 28.90
N ALA A 816 -7.90 50.89 29.98
CA ALA A 816 -7.03 52.02 30.32
C ALA A 816 -6.09 51.78 31.54
N GLU A 817 -6.41 50.83 32.42
CA GLU A 817 -5.77 50.77 33.74
C GLU A 817 -4.52 49.86 33.79
N VAL A 818 -4.49 48.80 32.97
CA VAL A 818 -3.32 47.90 32.86
C VAL A 818 -2.08 48.62 32.31
N LEU A 819 -2.26 49.71 31.55
CA LEU A 819 -1.16 50.42 30.88
C LEU A 819 -0.37 51.38 31.80
N ARG A 820 -0.75 51.53 33.08
CA ARG A 820 -0.11 52.45 34.03
C ARG A 820 0.93 51.80 34.93
N THR A 821 0.70 50.57 35.38
CA THR A 821 1.54 49.89 36.39
C THR A 821 2.95 49.53 35.89
N ALA A 822 3.17 49.53 34.58
CA ALA A 822 4.45 49.16 33.95
C ALA A 822 5.34 50.36 33.57
N ARG A 823 4.98 51.61 33.92
CA ARG A 823 5.69 52.81 33.45
C ARG A 823 6.67 53.43 34.45
N ASP A 824 6.40 53.31 35.75
CA ASP A 824 7.11 54.06 36.80
C ASP A 824 7.91 53.15 37.75
N ASN A 825 8.88 52.38 37.23
CA ASN A 825 9.96 51.83 38.06
C ASN A 825 11.34 52.19 37.48
N ARG A 826 12.25 52.61 38.36
CA ARG A 826 13.33 53.57 38.06
C ARG A 826 14.72 52.92 37.92
N MET A 827 14.77 51.61 37.67
CA MET A 827 16.00 50.80 37.77
C MET A 827 16.67 50.41 36.44
N VAL A 828 16.10 50.72 35.27
CA VAL A 828 16.63 50.23 33.98
C VAL A 828 16.94 51.37 32.99
N GLN A 829 17.94 52.20 33.32
CA GLN A 829 18.63 53.08 32.35
C GLN A 829 20.13 53.30 32.70
N LYS A 830 20.98 52.28 32.46
CA LYS A 830 22.38 52.33 31.92
C LYS A 830 23.23 51.12 32.36
N GLY A 831 24.11 50.64 31.46
CA GLY A 831 25.08 49.56 31.71
C GLY A 831 24.50 48.15 31.49
N VAL A 832 24.36 47.62 30.26
CA VAL A 832 25.37 47.19 29.25
C VAL A 832 25.94 45.78 29.54
N ASN A 833 25.62 44.86 28.63
CA ASN A 833 26.18 43.52 28.34
C ASN A 833 26.32 42.49 29.49
N VAL A 834 25.49 41.44 29.45
CA VAL A 834 25.86 40.00 29.44
C VAL A 834 24.59 39.13 29.20
N ALA A 835 24.79 37.88 28.78
CA ALA A 835 23.88 36.86 28.24
C ALA A 835 22.42 36.68 28.78
N ALA A 836 21.54 36.26 27.84
CA ALA A 836 20.42 35.31 27.98
C ALA A 836 19.22 35.68 28.91
N PRO A 837 18.09 34.90 28.95
CA PRO A 837 17.69 33.71 28.17
C PRO A 837 16.31 33.83 27.45
N VAL A 838 15.76 32.68 27.04
CA VAL A 838 14.54 32.45 26.23
C VAL A 838 13.22 32.48 27.04
N ILE A 839 12.09 32.86 26.42
CA ILE A 839 10.77 32.13 26.49
C ILE A 839 9.71 32.71 25.53
N LEU A 840 8.80 31.82 25.10
CA LEU A 840 7.79 31.93 24.04
C LEU A 840 6.66 32.94 24.31
N THR A 841 6.12 33.58 23.26
CA THR A 841 4.77 33.32 22.68
C THR A 841 4.24 34.44 21.75
N THR A 842 3.26 34.09 20.91
CA THR A 842 2.38 34.95 20.07
C THR A 842 2.96 35.61 18.81
N SER A 843 2.46 35.16 17.66
CA SER A 843 1.75 35.86 16.55
C SER A 843 1.73 37.41 16.38
N VAL A 844 2.54 38.19 17.10
CA VAL A 844 2.66 39.66 16.92
C VAL A 844 4.11 40.08 16.61
N ALA A 845 5.10 39.24 16.94
CA ALA A 845 6.53 39.56 16.84
C ALA A 845 7.04 39.95 15.42
N SER A 846 6.34 39.54 14.35
CA SER A 846 6.70 39.86 12.95
C SER A 846 6.73 41.37 12.62
N ALA A 847 6.21 42.24 13.49
CA ALA A 847 6.20 43.70 13.29
C ALA A 847 7.46 44.41 13.83
N ILE A 848 8.24 43.79 14.74
CA ILE A 848 9.28 44.49 15.52
C ILE A 848 10.68 44.37 14.88
N VAL A 849 10.93 43.31 14.10
CA VAL A 849 12.24 43.02 13.47
C VAL A 849 12.65 44.09 12.43
N LEU A 850 11.72 44.87 11.87
CA LEU A 850 11.99 45.97 10.93
C LEU A 850 12.62 47.23 11.58
N SER A 851 13.34 47.07 12.69
CA SER A 851 13.91 48.18 13.48
C SER A 851 15.44 48.30 13.40
N ALA A 852 16.15 47.25 12.99
CA ALA A 852 17.58 47.24 12.65
C ALA A 852 17.78 46.70 11.22
N SER A 853 18.86 47.13 10.55
CA SER A 853 19.25 46.77 9.16
C SER A 853 18.17 46.94 8.08
N PHE A 854 18.27 48.03 7.30
CA PHE A 854 17.31 48.34 6.23
C PHE A 854 17.66 47.62 4.91
N ASP A 855 17.77 46.28 4.97
CA ASP A 855 18.23 45.47 3.83
C ASP A 855 17.25 45.45 2.65
N LEU A 856 17.82 45.47 1.45
CA LEU A 856 17.07 45.38 0.19
C LEU A 856 16.54 43.96 -0.05
N LEU A 857 17.18 42.94 0.52
CA LEU A 857 16.89 41.52 0.30
C LEU A 857 15.55 41.06 0.91
N PRO A 858 15.23 41.30 2.20
CA PRO A 858 13.92 41.03 2.80
C PRO A 858 12.74 41.80 2.17
N PHE A 859 13.03 42.68 1.21
CA PHE A 859 12.07 43.54 0.54
C PHE A 859 11.76 43.07 -0.89
N LEU A 860 12.78 42.56 -1.60
CA LEU A 860 12.63 41.94 -2.92
C LEU A 860 11.73 40.70 -2.89
N GLN A 861 11.72 39.92 -1.80
CA GLN A 861 10.79 38.80 -1.63
C GLN A 861 9.31 39.21 -1.76
N TYR A 862 8.92 40.39 -1.25
CA TYR A 862 7.54 40.86 -1.33
C TYR A 862 7.15 41.30 -2.74
N LEU A 863 8.13 41.67 -3.59
CA LEU A 863 7.92 41.92 -5.02
C LEU A 863 7.45 40.66 -5.77
N LEU A 864 7.86 39.47 -5.29
CA LEU A 864 7.59 38.16 -5.90
C LEU A 864 6.20 37.58 -5.52
N THR A 865 5.47 38.21 -4.60
CA THR A 865 4.10 37.80 -4.21
C THR A 865 3.08 37.90 -5.36
N SER A 866 3.12 38.98 -6.14
CA SER A 866 2.20 39.20 -7.26
C SER A 866 2.35 38.20 -8.42
N PRO A 867 3.58 37.83 -8.86
CA PRO A 867 3.82 36.73 -9.80
C PRO A 867 3.07 35.42 -9.55
N VAL A 868 2.71 35.10 -8.30
CA VAL A 868 1.94 33.88 -7.96
C VAL A 868 0.62 33.76 -8.77
N LEU A 869 0.01 34.88 -9.17
CA LEU A 869 -1.20 34.89 -10.01
C LEU A 869 -1.01 34.31 -11.42
N LEU A 870 0.24 34.18 -11.89
CA LEU A 870 0.62 33.62 -13.19
C LEU A 870 0.74 32.09 -13.16
N PHE A 871 0.97 31.47 -12.00
CA PHE A 871 0.93 30.02 -11.88
C PHE A 871 -0.49 29.48 -12.12
N TRP A 872 -0.54 28.29 -12.74
CA TRP A 872 -1.76 27.63 -13.23
C TRP A 872 -2.67 28.53 -14.09
N ARG A 873 -2.10 29.51 -14.81
CA ARG A 873 -2.83 30.41 -15.72
C ARG A 873 -3.48 29.64 -16.86
N ARG A 874 -4.80 29.45 -16.75
CA ARG A 874 -5.64 28.73 -17.72
C ARG A 874 -5.61 29.38 -19.11
N ARG A 875 -5.59 28.56 -20.15
CA ARG A 875 -5.67 28.98 -21.57
C ARG A 875 -7.07 28.66 -22.11
N ARG A 876 -7.58 29.50 -23.03
CA ARG A 876 -8.85 29.21 -23.75
C ARG A 876 -8.52 28.34 -24.97
N LYS A 877 -9.11 27.14 -25.06
CA LYS A 877 -8.95 26.22 -26.20
C LYS A 877 -9.72 26.71 -27.44
N ARG A 878 -9.44 26.14 -28.61
CA ARG A 878 -10.10 26.46 -29.90
C ARG A 878 -11.44 25.73 -30.11
N TRP A 879 -11.83 24.88 -29.18
CA TRP A 879 -13.04 24.06 -29.21
C TRP A 879 -13.76 24.11 -27.86
N GLY A 880 -15.04 23.75 -27.86
CA GLY A 880 -15.80 23.43 -26.65
C GLY A 880 -15.67 21.95 -26.32
N VAL A 881 -15.94 21.60 -25.08
CA VAL A 881 -15.99 20.21 -24.58
C VAL A 881 -17.36 19.99 -23.95
N VAL A 882 -18.03 18.91 -24.33
CA VAL A 882 -19.16 18.32 -23.60
C VAL A 882 -18.57 17.36 -22.56
N TYR A 883 -18.97 17.50 -21.30
CA TYR A 883 -18.35 16.76 -20.21
C TYR A 883 -19.31 16.55 -19.04
N ASP A 884 -19.05 15.53 -18.22
CA ASP A 884 -19.84 15.22 -17.04
C ASP A 884 -19.60 16.29 -15.94
N ALA A 885 -20.68 16.92 -15.50
CA ALA A 885 -20.69 17.96 -14.47
C ALA A 885 -20.21 17.45 -13.09
N VAL A 886 -20.22 16.14 -12.84
CA VAL A 886 -19.73 15.51 -11.60
C VAL A 886 -18.29 15.03 -11.76
N SER A 887 -18.02 13.99 -12.56
CA SER A 887 -16.68 13.37 -12.68
C SER A 887 -15.65 14.24 -13.40
N LYS A 888 -16.11 15.23 -14.18
CA LYS A 888 -15.29 16.07 -15.08
C LYS A 888 -14.68 15.34 -16.28
N GLN A 889 -15.04 14.07 -16.50
CA GLN A 889 -14.64 13.32 -17.69
C GLN A 889 -15.37 13.85 -18.94
N PRO A 890 -14.75 13.87 -20.12
CA PRO A 890 -15.43 14.27 -21.35
C PRO A 890 -16.48 13.24 -21.79
N VAL A 891 -17.62 13.70 -22.30
CA VAL A 891 -18.69 12.81 -22.78
C VAL A 891 -18.59 12.66 -24.29
N ASP A 892 -18.16 11.47 -24.72
CA ASP A 892 -18.05 11.10 -26.12
C ASP A 892 -19.42 10.92 -26.80
N LEU A 893 -19.43 10.89 -28.13
CA LEU A 893 -20.61 10.58 -28.96
C LEU A 893 -21.88 11.37 -28.61
N SER A 894 -21.74 12.52 -27.94
CA SER A 894 -22.85 13.40 -27.57
C SER A 894 -23.24 14.26 -28.76
N MET A 895 -24.54 14.31 -29.07
CA MET A 895 -25.04 15.11 -30.17
C MET A 895 -25.29 16.55 -29.72
N VAL A 896 -24.45 17.46 -30.21
CA VAL A 896 -24.61 18.90 -30.00
C VAL A 896 -25.32 19.51 -31.21
N ARG A 897 -26.38 20.27 -30.95
CA ARG A 897 -27.22 20.94 -31.94
C ARG A 897 -27.19 22.45 -31.70
N LEU A 898 -26.96 23.23 -32.76
CA LEU A 898 -26.98 24.69 -32.72
C LEU A 898 -28.24 25.21 -33.42
N TYR A 899 -29.08 25.94 -32.69
CA TYR A 899 -30.30 26.57 -33.20
C TYR A 899 -30.10 28.09 -33.31
N ARG A 900 -30.68 28.71 -34.33
CA ARG A 900 -30.84 30.17 -34.39
C ARG A 900 -32.08 30.56 -33.58
N LEU A 901 -31.99 31.61 -32.77
CA LEU A 901 -33.10 32.05 -31.91
C LEU A 901 -34.18 32.84 -32.66
N ALA A 902 -33.82 33.51 -33.76
CA ALA A 902 -34.74 34.36 -34.53
C ALA A 902 -35.84 33.59 -35.30
N ASP A 903 -35.56 32.34 -35.71
CA ASP A 903 -36.48 31.49 -36.48
C ASP A 903 -36.66 30.09 -35.85
N GLY A 904 -36.01 29.83 -34.70
CA GLY A 904 -36.01 28.54 -34.01
C GLY A 904 -35.31 27.39 -34.76
N ARG A 905 -34.76 27.64 -35.96
CA ARG A 905 -34.30 26.57 -36.86
C ARG A 905 -32.98 25.97 -36.39
N LEU A 906 -32.86 24.65 -36.59
CA LEU A 906 -31.58 23.95 -36.49
C LEU A 906 -30.66 24.45 -37.61
N VAL A 907 -29.48 24.96 -37.24
CA VAL A 907 -28.49 25.51 -38.17
C VAL A 907 -27.45 24.45 -38.50
N GLN A 908 -26.96 23.74 -37.48
CA GLN A 908 -26.01 22.65 -37.64
C GLN A 908 -26.08 21.69 -36.45
N SER A 909 -25.83 20.40 -36.70
CA SER A 909 -25.56 19.39 -35.68
C SER A 909 -24.13 18.85 -35.83
N ARG A 910 -23.53 18.43 -34.72
CA ARG A 910 -22.27 17.68 -34.66
C ARG A 910 -22.35 16.65 -33.54
N VAL A 911 -21.57 15.57 -33.67
CA VAL A 911 -21.35 14.57 -32.62
C VAL A 911 -19.96 14.82 -32.01
N THR A 912 -19.78 14.62 -30.70
CA THR A 912 -18.48 14.75 -30.05
C THR A 912 -17.56 13.57 -30.32
N ASP A 913 -16.25 13.82 -30.32
CA ASP A 913 -15.22 12.77 -30.34
C ASP A 913 -15.04 12.10 -28.97
N ARG A 914 -14.14 11.11 -28.88
CA ARG A 914 -13.72 10.42 -27.64
C ARG A 914 -13.19 11.32 -26.51
N TYR A 915 -13.07 12.64 -26.75
CA TYR A 915 -12.67 13.64 -25.77
C TYR A 915 -13.75 14.72 -25.58
N GLY A 916 -14.99 14.45 -25.98
CA GLY A 916 -16.14 15.34 -25.81
C GLY A 916 -16.11 16.60 -26.67
N ARG A 917 -15.22 16.71 -27.66
CA ARG A 917 -14.92 18.02 -28.30
C ARG A 917 -15.88 18.35 -29.44
N TYR A 918 -16.22 19.63 -29.56
CA TYR A 918 -17.00 20.17 -30.67
C TYR A 918 -16.70 21.66 -30.92
N PHE A 919 -17.13 22.18 -32.06
CA PHE A 919 -17.23 23.62 -32.33
C PHE A 919 -18.22 23.89 -33.48
N PHE A 920 -18.69 25.13 -33.61
CA PHE A 920 -19.42 25.63 -34.76
C PHE A 920 -18.82 26.96 -35.26
N LEU A 921 -18.99 27.24 -36.54
CA LEU A 921 -18.67 28.54 -37.16
C LEU A 921 -19.98 29.15 -37.67
N VAL A 922 -20.34 30.34 -37.20
CA VAL A 922 -21.62 30.99 -37.55
C VAL A 922 -21.50 32.48 -37.78
N ASP A 923 -22.41 33.00 -38.61
CA ASP A 923 -22.59 34.42 -38.89
C ASP A 923 -23.26 35.20 -37.75
N PRO A 924 -23.40 36.54 -37.85
CA PRO A 924 -23.92 37.34 -36.76
C PRO A 924 -25.39 37.05 -36.47
N GLY A 925 -25.74 37.03 -35.20
CA GLY A 925 -27.10 36.77 -34.72
C GLY A 925 -27.12 36.04 -33.38
N SER A 926 -28.33 35.81 -32.89
CA SER A 926 -28.62 35.13 -31.62
C SER A 926 -28.77 33.62 -31.83
N TYR A 927 -28.03 32.81 -31.07
CA TYR A 927 -28.05 31.34 -31.16
C TYR A 927 -28.24 30.68 -29.78
N ARG A 928 -28.66 29.41 -29.77
CA ARG A 928 -28.60 28.52 -28.60
C ARG A 928 -28.04 27.16 -28.99
N LEU A 929 -27.19 26.59 -28.13
CA LEU A 929 -26.80 25.19 -28.18
C LEU A 929 -27.80 24.34 -27.37
N ALA A 930 -27.93 23.06 -27.75
CA ALA A 930 -28.42 21.98 -26.90
C ALA A 930 -27.51 20.75 -27.11
N ALA A 931 -27.27 19.97 -26.07
CA ALA A 931 -26.52 18.71 -26.13
C ALA A 931 -27.38 17.55 -25.62
N ALA A 932 -27.15 16.35 -26.14
CA ALA A 932 -27.84 15.13 -25.74
C ALA A 932 -26.90 13.91 -25.76
N LYS A 933 -27.05 13.02 -24.79
CA LYS A 933 -26.44 11.69 -24.65
C LYS A 933 -27.39 10.87 -23.77
N ALA A 934 -27.54 9.57 -24.03
CA ALA A 934 -28.34 8.70 -23.16
C ALA A 934 -27.74 8.69 -21.73
N GLY A 935 -28.60 8.67 -20.70
CA GLY A 935 -28.16 8.74 -19.30
C GLY A 935 -27.74 10.13 -18.79
N PHE A 936 -27.83 11.20 -19.60
CA PHE A 936 -27.41 12.55 -19.23
C PHE A 936 -28.47 13.64 -19.48
N GLY A 937 -28.61 14.57 -18.54
CA GLY A 937 -29.46 15.74 -18.60
C GLY A 937 -28.72 17.03 -19.02
N PHE A 938 -29.44 17.91 -19.73
CA PHE A 938 -28.99 19.25 -20.11
C PHE A 938 -30.16 20.25 -20.03
N PRO A 939 -29.98 21.48 -19.51
CA PRO A 939 -28.76 22.06 -18.96
C PRO A 939 -28.43 21.59 -17.54
N SER A 940 -27.15 21.66 -17.18
CA SER A 940 -26.65 21.31 -15.84
C SER A 940 -27.32 22.10 -14.72
N GLY A 941 -27.90 21.39 -13.77
CA GLY A 941 -28.33 21.89 -12.46
C GLY A 941 -27.14 22.10 -11.52
N TYR A 942 -26.19 21.16 -11.47
CA TYR A 942 -25.01 21.25 -10.58
C TYR A 942 -24.18 22.52 -10.77
N LEU A 943 -24.07 23.02 -12.00
CA LEU A 943 -23.22 24.15 -12.36
C LEU A 943 -24.01 25.42 -12.75
N LYS A 944 -25.32 25.47 -12.46
CA LYS A 944 -26.22 26.57 -12.80
C LYS A 944 -25.65 27.95 -12.41
N GLY A 945 -25.35 28.77 -13.41
CA GLY A 945 -24.80 30.13 -13.26
C GLY A 945 -23.27 30.23 -13.11
N GLN A 946 -22.53 29.11 -13.10
CA GLN A 946 -21.09 29.09 -12.91
C GLN A 946 -20.32 29.27 -14.23
N ARG A 947 -19.80 30.47 -14.51
CA ARG A 947 -19.04 30.75 -15.76
C ARG A 947 -17.68 30.04 -15.89
N GLN A 948 -17.25 29.30 -14.87
CA GLN A 948 -16.00 28.52 -14.84
C GLN A 948 -16.11 27.35 -13.84
N ASP A 949 -15.50 26.22 -14.17
CA ASP A 949 -15.56 24.99 -13.36
C ASP A 949 -14.26 24.20 -13.50
N GLY A 950 -13.46 24.11 -12.43
CA GLY A 950 -12.21 23.35 -12.43
C GLY A 950 -11.26 23.72 -13.58
N GLY A 951 -11.13 22.85 -14.58
CA GLY A 951 -10.34 23.09 -15.79
C GLY A 951 -11.04 23.91 -16.88
N PHE A 952 -12.38 23.96 -16.86
CA PHE A 952 -13.20 24.54 -17.92
C PHE A 952 -13.52 26.02 -17.68
N LEU A 953 -13.62 26.77 -18.78
CA LEU A 953 -13.92 28.20 -18.85
C LEU A 953 -15.01 28.43 -19.90
N ASP A 954 -15.81 29.49 -19.77
CA ASP A 954 -16.93 29.76 -20.69
C ASP A 954 -17.92 28.56 -20.73
N LEU A 955 -18.42 28.17 -19.56
CA LEU A 955 -19.50 27.19 -19.47
C LEU A 955 -20.81 27.73 -20.05
N TYR A 956 -21.62 26.83 -20.58
CA TYR A 956 -22.89 27.10 -21.23
C TYR A 956 -24.03 26.31 -20.56
N HIS A 957 -25.15 27.00 -20.29
CA HIS A 957 -26.26 26.56 -19.45
C HIS A 957 -27.63 26.73 -20.15
N GLY A 958 -27.64 26.96 -21.47
CA GLY A 958 -28.86 27.18 -22.26
C GLY A 958 -29.16 28.65 -22.60
N GLU A 959 -28.32 29.60 -22.19
CA GLU A 959 -28.52 31.04 -22.42
C GLU A 959 -28.33 31.47 -23.89
N PRO A 960 -28.93 32.59 -24.35
CA PRO A 960 -28.65 33.15 -25.66
C PRO A 960 -27.16 33.47 -25.89
N ILE A 961 -26.60 32.93 -26.96
CA ILE A 961 -25.26 33.25 -27.46
C ILE A 961 -25.40 34.33 -28.54
N GLU A 962 -25.05 35.57 -28.18
CA GLU A 962 -24.97 36.69 -29.12
C GLU A 962 -23.66 36.65 -29.92
N VAL A 963 -23.78 36.49 -31.23
CA VAL A 963 -22.66 36.50 -32.17
C VAL A 963 -22.65 37.82 -32.93
N THR A 964 -21.62 38.65 -32.70
CA THR A 964 -21.49 39.99 -33.28
C THR A 964 -20.49 40.09 -34.44
N ALA A 965 -19.89 38.96 -34.84
CA ALA A 965 -18.87 38.91 -35.90
C ALA A 965 -19.16 37.76 -36.88
N GLU A 966 -18.99 38.02 -38.17
CA GLU A 966 -19.22 37.03 -39.23
C GLU A 966 -18.24 35.85 -39.17
N HIS A 967 -18.79 34.64 -39.26
CA HIS A 967 -18.10 33.36 -39.17
C HIS A 967 -17.28 33.23 -37.86
N ALA A 968 -17.91 33.56 -36.72
CA ALA A 968 -17.34 33.44 -35.39
C ALA A 968 -17.44 32.02 -34.82
N LEU A 969 -16.51 31.72 -33.91
CA LEU A 969 -16.36 30.41 -33.27
C LEU A 969 -17.28 30.26 -32.05
N VAL A 970 -18.40 29.56 -32.22
CA VAL A 970 -19.25 29.09 -31.12
C VAL A 970 -18.67 27.77 -30.61
N ALA A 971 -18.01 27.88 -29.46
CA ALA A 971 -17.24 26.83 -28.80
C ALA A 971 -17.21 27.13 -27.30
N ALA A 972 -18.23 26.67 -26.58
CA ALA A 972 -18.39 26.82 -25.14
C ALA A 972 -18.31 25.45 -24.47
N ASN A 973 -17.99 25.38 -23.18
CA ASN A 973 -17.96 24.09 -22.50
C ASN A 973 -19.36 23.75 -21.98
N VAL A 974 -19.82 22.52 -22.24
CA VAL A 974 -21.21 22.10 -22.02
C VAL A 974 -21.22 21.02 -20.93
N PRO A 975 -21.50 21.37 -19.67
CA PRO A 975 -21.70 20.38 -18.63
C PRO A 975 -22.99 19.59 -18.86
N LEU A 976 -22.93 18.28 -18.65
CA LEU A 976 -24.05 17.35 -18.63
C LEU A 976 -24.17 16.72 -17.23
N ASP A 977 -25.37 16.60 -16.69
CA ASP A 977 -25.60 15.98 -15.39
C ASP A 977 -26.01 14.51 -15.56
N PRO A 978 -25.36 13.53 -14.92
CA PRO A 978 -25.77 12.13 -15.01
C PRO A 978 -27.14 11.91 -14.34
N LEU A 979 -27.98 11.05 -14.94
CA LEU A 979 -29.37 10.83 -14.52
C LEU A 979 -29.57 9.60 -13.62
N SER A 980 -28.52 8.79 -13.40
CA SER A 980 -28.64 7.41 -12.92
C SER A 980 -28.10 7.15 -11.50
N THR A 981 -27.74 8.17 -10.72
CA THR A 981 -27.20 7.98 -9.35
C THR A 981 -27.81 8.93 -8.32
N GLY A 982 -27.96 8.43 -7.08
CA GLY A 982 -28.29 9.26 -5.91
C GLY A 982 -27.24 10.34 -5.66
N ALA A 983 -27.63 11.42 -4.98
CA ALA A 983 -26.97 12.73 -5.00
C ALA A 983 -25.49 12.76 -4.52
N GLN A 984 -24.55 12.35 -5.37
CA GLN A 984 -23.12 12.44 -5.11
C GLN A 984 -22.69 13.92 -4.95
N HIS A 985 -22.06 14.23 -3.82
CA HIS A 985 -21.58 15.58 -3.55
C HIS A 985 -20.35 15.94 -4.39
N ALA A 986 -20.35 17.13 -4.98
CA ALA A 986 -19.26 17.63 -5.81
C ALA A 986 -17.88 17.48 -5.11
N PRO A 987 -16.93 16.70 -5.68
CA PRO A 987 -15.81 16.15 -4.93
C PRO A 987 -14.88 17.20 -4.31
N TRP A 988 -14.28 16.86 -3.16
CA TRP A 988 -13.50 17.78 -2.32
C TRP A 988 -12.40 18.53 -3.09
N ARG A 989 -11.78 17.87 -4.09
CA ARG A 989 -10.77 18.43 -5.00
C ARG A 989 -11.24 19.72 -5.71
N ILE A 990 -12.55 19.91 -5.92
CA ILE A 990 -13.14 21.14 -6.48
C ILE A 990 -13.19 22.26 -5.43
N ARG A 991 -13.55 21.94 -4.18
CA ARG A 991 -13.49 22.90 -3.05
C ARG A 991 -12.05 23.32 -2.78
N ALA A 992 -11.11 22.37 -2.73
CA ALA A 992 -9.68 22.64 -2.56
C ALA A 992 -9.12 23.56 -3.66
N LYS A 993 -9.40 23.28 -4.94
CA LYS A 993 -8.99 24.15 -6.07
C LYS A 993 -9.64 25.55 -6.03
N ARG A 994 -10.80 25.71 -5.39
CA ARG A 994 -11.43 27.02 -5.13
C ARG A 994 -10.71 27.77 -4.00
N VAL A 995 -10.48 27.10 -2.85
CA VAL A 995 -9.75 27.65 -1.69
C VAL A 995 -8.34 28.07 -2.11
N LEU A 996 -7.60 27.21 -2.79
CA LEU A 996 -6.25 27.49 -3.30
C LEU A 996 -6.21 28.76 -4.17
N ARG A 997 -7.23 29.00 -5.02
CA ARG A 997 -7.26 30.22 -5.83
C ARG A 997 -7.63 31.47 -5.03
N THR A 998 -8.42 31.35 -3.96
CA THR A 998 -8.63 32.43 -2.99
C THR A 998 -7.33 32.75 -2.25
N VAL A 999 -6.61 31.74 -1.75
CA VAL A 999 -5.30 31.90 -1.09
C VAL A 999 -4.28 32.58 -2.02
N GLN A 1000 -4.19 32.17 -3.29
CA GLN A 1000 -3.34 32.83 -4.29
C GLN A 1000 -3.69 34.32 -4.50
N HIS A 1001 -4.97 34.70 -4.39
CA HIS A 1001 -5.40 36.10 -4.48
C HIS A 1001 -5.12 36.90 -3.20
N LEU A 1002 -5.14 36.27 -2.02
CA LEU A 1002 -4.75 36.89 -0.75
C LEU A 1002 -3.23 37.05 -0.66
N ALA A 1003 -2.45 36.02 -1.01
CA ALA A 1003 -0.99 36.07 -1.07
C ALA A 1003 -0.48 37.14 -2.05
N ALA A 1004 -1.12 37.31 -3.20
CA ALA A 1004 -0.79 38.38 -4.14
C ALA A 1004 -1.18 39.80 -3.67
N LEU A 1005 -1.94 39.93 -2.57
CA LEU A 1005 -2.29 41.20 -1.93
C LEU A 1005 -1.45 41.49 -0.67
N SER A 1006 -0.85 40.47 -0.03
CA SER A 1006 -0.15 40.63 1.25
C SER A 1006 1.03 41.60 1.17
N GLY A 1007 1.82 41.58 0.08
CA GLY A 1007 2.92 42.52 -0.14
C GLY A 1007 2.47 43.99 -0.06
N ILE A 1008 1.35 44.33 -0.72
CA ILE A 1008 0.77 45.68 -0.71
C ILE A 1008 0.30 46.07 0.70
N LEU A 1009 -0.28 45.12 1.45
CA LEU A 1009 -0.72 45.36 2.83
C LEU A 1009 0.47 45.59 3.77
N VAL A 1010 1.56 44.84 3.60
CA VAL A 1010 2.82 45.04 4.34
C VAL A 1010 3.45 46.39 4.00
N ALA A 1011 3.55 46.76 2.72
CA ALA A 1011 4.07 48.07 2.31
C ALA A 1011 3.21 49.24 2.83
N LEU A 1012 1.89 49.08 2.88
CA LEU A 1012 0.97 50.06 3.46
C LEU A 1012 1.14 50.17 4.98
N ALA A 1013 1.28 49.05 5.70
CA ALA A 1013 1.53 49.03 7.14
C ALA A 1013 2.86 49.71 7.49
N ILE A 1014 3.93 49.45 6.73
CA ILE A 1014 5.23 50.11 6.89
C ILE A 1014 5.11 51.62 6.67
N LEU A 1015 4.36 52.07 5.65
CA LEU A 1015 4.12 53.49 5.38
C LEU A 1015 3.34 54.19 6.51
N ILE A 1016 2.48 53.47 7.23
CA ILE A 1016 1.74 53.97 8.40
C ILE A 1016 2.65 54.03 9.64
N LEU A 1017 3.47 53.00 9.87
CA LEU A 1017 4.35 52.89 11.05
C LEU A 1017 5.59 53.80 10.96
N ARG A 1018 6.13 54.02 9.76
CA ARG A 1018 7.25 54.94 9.48
C ARG A 1018 6.99 55.70 8.16
N PRO A 1019 6.25 56.82 8.18
CA PRO A 1019 5.95 57.59 6.98
C PRO A 1019 7.23 58.19 6.37
N GLY A 1020 7.55 57.79 5.14
CA GLY A 1020 8.75 58.24 4.42
C GLY A 1020 8.65 58.00 2.92
N VAL A 1021 9.38 58.81 2.15
CA VAL A 1021 9.30 58.84 0.67
C VAL A 1021 9.58 57.46 0.06
N TYR A 1022 10.56 56.73 0.59
CA TYR A 1022 10.92 55.38 0.12
C TYR A 1022 9.75 54.38 0.23
N ALA A 1023 9.07 54.32 1.38
CA ALA A 1023 7.91 53.46 1.58
C ALA A 1023 6.75 53.81 0.61
N GLY A 1024 6.55 55.12 0.35
CA GLY A 1024 5.56 55.59 -0.62
C GLY A 1024 5.89 55.20 -2.06
N VAL A 1025 7.15 55.35 -2.49
CA VAL A 1025 7.62 54.90 -3.82
C VAL A 1025 7.37 53.41 -4.01
N VAL A 1026 7.68 52.60 -3.00
CA VAL A 1026 7.57 51.14 -3.10
C VAL A 1026 6.13 50.67 -3.12
N LEU A 1027 5.25 51.27 -2.32
CA LEU A 1027 3.82 51.01 -2.40
C LEU A 1027 3.30 51.29 -3.82
N GLY A 1028 3.78 52.35 -4.47
CA GLY A 1028 3.52 52.65 -5.89
C GLY A 1028 4.06 51.60 -6.87
N VAL A 1029 5.28 51.10 -6.66
CA VAL A 1029 5.90 50.04 -7.48
C VAL A 1029 5.14 48.71 -7.34
N GLN A 1030 4.84 48.28 -6.11
CA GLN A 1030 4.09 47.04 -5.86
C GLN A 1030 2.66 47.12 -6.41
N LEU A 1031 1.97 48.25 -6.23
CA LEU A 1031 0.65 48.49 -6.82
C LEU A 1031 0.71 48.40 -8.36
N SER A 1032 1.74 48.97 -8.97
CA SER A 1032 1.95 48.94 -10.43
C SER A 1032 2.22 47.52 -10.94
N ILE A 1033 3.07 46.76 -10.25
CA ILE A 1033 3.38 45.35 -10.57
C ILE A 1033 2.13 44.48 -10.39
N TYR A 1034 1.38 44.64 -9.29
CA TYR A 1034 0.12 43.94 -9.06
C TYR A 1034 -0.91 44.24 -10.16
N LEU A 1035 -1.09 45.50 -10.55
CA LEU A 1035 -2.02 45.88 -11.62
C LEU A 1035 -1.58 45.32 -12.98
N LEU A 1036 -0.28 45.34 -13.28
CA LEU A 1036 0.29 44.74 -14.49
C LEU A 1036 0.08 43.22 -14.51
N ILE A 1037 0.40 42.52 -13.41
CA ILE A 1037 0.28 41.07 -13.32
C ILE A 1037 -1.19 40.64 -13.25
N ARG A 1038 -2.08 41.38 -12.58
CA ARG A 1038 -3.54 41.17 -12.62
C ARG A 1038 -4.12 41.38 -14.02
N ARG A 1039 -3.53 42.27 -14.83
CA ARG A 1039 -3.86 42.43 -16.26
C ARG A 1039 -3.31 41.28 -17.12
N LEU A 1040 -2.11 40.80 -16.83
CA LEU A 1040 -1.47 39.67 -17.53
C LEU A 1040 -2.07 38.31 -17.17
N ALA A 1041 -2.52 38.09 -15.93
CA ALA A 1041 -3.08 36.83 -15.46
C ALA A 1041 -4.42 36.50 -16.15
N LYS A 1042 -5.20 37.51 -16.56
CA LYS A 1042 -6.40 37.31 -17.38
C LYS A 1042 -6.04 36.55 -18.68
N PRO A 1043 -6.81 35.52 -19.09
CA PRO A 1043 -6.58 34.84 -20.36
C PRO A 1043 -6.78 35.81 -21.53
N ARG A 1044 -5.96 35.67 -22.58
CA ARG A 1044 -6.12 36.44 -23.83
C ARG A 1044 -7.40 36.03 -24.56
N ARG A 1045 -7.87 36.87 -25.51
CA ARG A 1045 -9.00 36.56 -26.41
C ARG A 1045 -8.75 35.23 -27.15
N LYS A 1046 -9.82 34.51 -27.53
CA LYS A 1046 -9.72 33.24 -28.27
C LYS A 1046 -8.83 33.41 -29.52
N PRO A 1047 -7.85 32.52 -29.77
CA PRO A 1047 -7.03 32.58 -30.98
C PRO A 1047 -7.85 32.23 -32.23
N ARG A 1048 -7.43 32.71 -33.41
CA ARG A 1048 -7.98 32.26 -34.70
C ARG A 1048 -7.71 30.76 -34.84
N GLY A 1049 -8.67 30.01 -35.37
CA GLY A 1049 -8.59 28.56 -35.58
C GLY A 1049 -9.25 28.21 -36.91
N TRP A 1050 -8.63 28.64 -38.00
CA TRP A 1050 -8.99 28.33 -39.38
C TRP A 1050 -7.82 28.73 -40.29
N GLY A 1051 -7.60 27.96 -41.34
CA GLY A 1051 -6.72 28.31 -42.45
C GLY A 1051 -7.49 29.05 -43.54
N ILE A 1052 -6.79 29.70 -44.47
CA ILE A 1052 -7.39 30.45 -45.58
C ILE A 1052 -6.75 30.05 -46.91
N VAL A 1053 -7.58 29.77 -47.91
CA VAL A 1053 -7.17 29.55 -49.30
C VAL A 1053 -7.27 30.85 -50.10
N TYR A 1054 -6.21 31.22 -50.81
CA TYR A 1054 -6.09 32.44 -51.62
C TYR A 1054 -5.79 32.14 -53.09
N ASP A 1055 -6.17 33.05 -53.98
CA ASP A 1055 -5.66 33.13 -55.35
C ASP A 1055 -4.21 33.65 -55.31
N GLU A 1056 -3.28 32.90 -55.90
CA GLU A 1056 -1.83 33.17 -55.85
C GLU A 1056 -1.46 34.58 -56.34
N ARG A 1057 -2.05 35.01 -57.47
CA ARG A 1057 -1.69 36.24 -58.19
C ARG A 1057 -2.35 37.49 -57.60
N THR A 1058 -3.59 37.38 -57.14
CA THR A 1058 -4.39 38.51 -56.64
C THR A 1058 -4.43 38.59 -55.11
N ARG A 1059 -3.95 37.55 -54.41
CA ARG A 1059 -4.00 37.38 -52.95
C ARG A 1059 -5.41 37.51 -52.35
N ARG A 1060 -6.46 37.35 -53.16
CA ARG A 1060 -7.85 37.37 -52.71
C ARG A 1060 -8.26 35.98 -52.21
N PRO A 1061 -9.04 35.88 -51.12
CA PRO A 1061 -9.51 34.59 -50.63
C PRO A 1061 -10.45 33.90 -51.63
N LEU A 1062 -10.37 32.57 -51.72
CA LEU A 1062 -11.14 31.74 -52.66
C LEU A 1062 -12.21 30.92 -51.94
N SER A 1063 -13.47 31.29 -52.13
CA SER A 1063 -14.62 30.50 -51.65
C SER A 1063 -14.88 29.25 -52.50
N ASN A 1064 -15.62 28.29 -51.94
CA ASN A 1064 -16.05 27.05 -52.60
C ASN A 1064 -14.87 26.20 -53.13
N VAL A 1065 -13.70 26.29 -52.50
CA VAL A 1065 -12.59 25.33 -52.70
C VAL A 1065 -12.95 24.07 -51.91
N VAL A 1066 -12.94 22.92 -52.57
CA VAL A 1066 -13.06 21.62 -51.91
C VAL A 1066 -11.72 21.29 -51.29
N VAL A 1067 -11.69 21.12 -49.97
CA VAL A 1067 -10.50 20.68 -49.23
C VAL A 1067 -10.73 19.27 -48.70
N ARG A 1068 -9.75 18.40 -48.86
CA ARG A 1068 -9.77 17.00 -48.40
C ARG A 1068 -8.53 16.69 -47.59
N VAL A 1069 -8.69 16.03 -46.45
CA VAL A 1069 -7.57 15.59 -45.59
C VAL A 1069 -7.46 14.07 -45.63
N PHE A 1070 -6.23 13.59 -45.80
CA PHE A 1070 -5.89 12.18 -45.95
C PHE A 1070 -4.81 11.77 -44.93
N GLU A 1071 -4.87 10.51 -44.53
CA GLU A 1071 -3.80 9.81 -43.81
C GLU A 1071 -2.80 9.21 -44.83
N PRO A 1072 -1.49 9.44 -44.71
CA PRO A 1072 -0.52 9.14 -45.77
C PRO A 1072 -0.21 7.66 -45.92
N VAL A 1073 -0.34 6.86 -44.86
CA VAL A 1073 -0.01 5.42 -44.84
C VAL A 1073 -1.01 4.61 -45.69
N TYR A 1074 -2.31 4.78 -45.42
CA TYR A 1074 -3.39 4.02 -46.07
C TYR A 1074 -4.13 4.83 -47.14
N ASN A 1075 -3.66 6.04 -47.49
CA ASN A 1075 -4.33 6.98 -48.40
C ASN A 1075 -5.81 7.26 -47.99
N LYS A 1076 -6.09 7.17 -46.69
CA LYS A 1076 -7.45 7.14 -46.14
C LYS A 1076 -8.03 8.55 -46.08
N LEU A 1077 -9.13 8.78 -46.79
CA LEU A 1077 -9.87 10.06 -46.72
C LEU A 1077 -10.55 10.19 -45.35
N LEU A 1078 -10.10 11.16 -44.55
CA LEU A 1078 -10.60 11.39 -43.19
C LEU A 1078 -11.77 12.38 -43.17
N ALA A 1079 -11.67 13.44 -43.97
CA ALA A 1079 -12.68 14.50 -44.02
C ALA A 1079 -12.65 15.28 -45.33
N THR A 1080 -13.81 15.80 -45.73
CA THR A 1080 -13.98 16.79 -46.81
C THR A 1080 -14.71 18.01 -46.25
N ALA A 1081 -14.27 19.21 -46.64
CA ALA A 1081 -14.97 20.47 -46.36
C ALA A 1081 -14.91 21.39 -47.59
N MET A 1082 -15.71 22.45 -47.60
CA MET A 1082 -15.62 23.54 -48.59
C MET A 1082 -15.26 24.86 -47.90
N THR A 1083 -14.48 25.71 -48.58
CA THR A 1083 -14.12 27.02 -48.04
C THR A 1083 -15.30 28.01 -48.05
N ASP A 1084 -15.39 28.82 -47.00
CA ASP A 1084 -16.42 29.86 -46.86
C ASP A 1084 -16.27 31.01 -47.88
N ARG A 1085 -17.18 32.01 -47.85
CA ARG A 1085 -17.13 33.21 -48.71
C ARG A 1085 -15.83 34.03 -48.61
N ARG A 1086 -14.97 33.72 -47.63
CA ARG A 1086 -13.69 34.36 -47.32
C ARG A 1086 -12.53 33.35 -47.34
N GLY A 1087 -12.68 32.23 -48.04
CA GLY A 1087 -11.64 31.24 -48.26
C GLY A 1087 -11.28 30.37 -47.06
N ARG A 1088 -12.02 30.45 -45.95
CA ARG A 1088 -11.64 29.81 -44.68
C ARG A 1088 -12.06 28.35 -44.60
N TYR A 1089 -11.24 27.53 -43.95
CA TYR A 1089 -11.55 26.13 -43.60
C TYR A 1089 -10.84 25.69 -42.30
N ASN A 1090 -11.22 24.54 -41.75
CA ASN A 1090 -10.56 23.92 -40.59
C ASN A 1090 -10.86 22.42 -40.56
N PHE A 1091 -9.88 21.59 -40.19
CA PHE A 1091 -10.10 20.20 -39.79
C PHE A 1091 -9.45 19.93 -38.43
N LEU A 1092 -10.14 19.25 -37.52
CA LEU A 1092 -9.57 18.73 -36.28
C LEU A 1092 -9.12 17.29 -36.51
N VAL A 1093 -7.85 16.98 -36.24
CA VAL A 1093 -7.23 15.67 -36.50
C VAL A 1093 -6.39 15.20 -35.31
N GLY A 1094 -6.09 13.90 -35.27
CA GLY A 1094 -5.28 13.25 -34.23
C GLY A 1094 -3.80 13.69 -34.20
N PRO A 1095 -2.99 13.11 -33.30
CA PRO A 1095 -1.55 13.09 -33.46
C PRO A 1095 -1.19 12.02 -34.51
N ASN A 1096 -0.87 12.45 -35.72
CA ASN A 1096 -0.37 11.61 -36.82
C ASN A 1096 0.27 12.51 -37.89
N GLU A 1097 0.90 11.94 -38.91
CA GLU A 1097 1.16 12.64 -40.17
C GLU A 1097 -0.13 12.69 -41.02
N TYR A 1098 -0.36 13.80 -41.71
CA TYR A 1098 -1.47 13.98 -42.65
C TYR A 1098 -1.01 14.65 -43.94
N TYR A 1099 -1.89 14.67 -44.95
CA TYR A 1099 -1.77 15.60 -46.07
C TYR A 1099 -3.13 16.13 -46.52
N ALA A 1100 -3.14 17.26 -47.23
CA ALA A 1100 -4.36 17.92 -47.66
C ALA A 1100 -4.35 18.30 -49.15
N ARG A 1101 -5.45 18.03 -49.86
CA ARG A 1101 -5.69 18.44 -51.25
C ARG A 1101 -6.70 19.57 -51.34
N PHE A 1102 -6.45 20.53 -52.23
CA PHE A 1102 -7.21 21.76 -52.41
C PHE A 1102 -7.63 21.89 -53.88
N ARG A 1103 -8.91 21.70 -54.17
CA ARG A 1103 -9.44 21.63 -55.54
C ARG A 1103 -10.56 22.64 -55.78
N LYS A 1104 -10.46 23.40 -56.87
CA LYS A 1104 -11.50 24.33 -57.33
C LYS A 1104 -11.49 24.46 -58.84
N ASP A 1105 -12.66 24.52 -59.45
CA ASP A 1105 -12.78 24.62 -60.91
C ASP A 1105 -12.19 25.94 -61.43
N GLY A 1106 -11.41 25.86 -62.51
CA GLY A 1106 -10.58 26.96 -63.02
C GLY A 1106 -9.26 27.19 -62.29
N TYR A 1107 -8.90 26.36 -61.29
CA TYR A 1107 -7.62 26.40 -60.59
C TYR A 1107 -6.88 25.06 -60.72
N GLU A 1108 -5.57 25.10 -60.50
CA GLU A 1108 -4.74 23.90 -60.36
C GLU A 1108 -5.01 23.28 -58.98
N GLU A 1109 -5.00 21.94 -58.89
CA GLU A 1109 -5.19 21.25 -57.62
C GLU A 1109 -3.85 21.24 -56.88
N THR A 1110 -3.84 21.76 -55.65
CA THR A 1110 -2.63 21.84 -54.81
C THR A 1110 -2.71 20.78 -53.72
N GLU A 1111 -1.63 20.06 -53.50
CA GLU A 1111 -1.44 19.16 -52.36
C GLU A 1111 -0.42 19.76 -51.39
N VAL A 1112 -0.67 19.61 -50.09
CA VAL A 1112 0.30 19.94 -49.03
C VAL A 1112 0.59 18.67 -48.24
N LYS A 1113 1.81 18.16 -48.40
CA LYS A 1113 2.39 16.99 -47.71
C LYS A 1113 3.87 17.27 -47.38
N PRO A 1114 4.40 16.84 -46.23
CA PRO A 1114 3.69 16.33 -45.06
C PRO A 1114 3.07 17.46 -44.22
N ILE A 1115 1.98 17.14 -43.51
CA ILE A 1115 1.43 17.91 -42.40
C ILE A 1115 1.66 17.07 -41.15
N ASP A 1116 2.88 17.11 -40.62
CA ASP A 1116 3.25 16.36 -39.42
C ASP A 1116 2.62 16.98 -38.17
N LEU A 1117 1.81 16.18 -37.48
CA LEU A 1117 1.23 16.47 -36.16
C LEU A 1117 1.51 15.32 -35.17
N SER A 1118 2.43 14.39 -35.48
CA SER A 1118 2.77 13.22 -34.66
C SER A 1118 3.20 13.61 -33.24
N ALA A 1119 4.02 14.65 -33.10
CA ALA A 1119 4.51 15.18 -31.83
C ALA A 1119 3.42 15.92 -30.98
N ALA A 1120 2.18 16.04 -31.46
CA ALA A 1120 1.14 16.80 -30.77
C ALA A 1120 0.45 15.99 -29.66
N LYS A 1121 0.78 16.25 -28.39
CA LYS A 1121 0.16 15.59 -27.21
C LYS A 1121 -1.37 15.81 -27.07
N GLU A 1122 -1.98 16.69 -27.86
CA GLU A 1122 -3.44 16.76 -28.04
C GLU A 1122 -3.75 16.82 -29.54
N PRO A 1123 -4.85 16.21 -30.03
CA PRO A 1123 -5.30 16.35 -31.42
C PRO A 1123 -5.52 17.84 -31.78
N THR A 1124 -4.99 18.28 -32.91
CA THR A 1124 -4.82 19.70 -33.31
C THR A 1124 -5.58 20.08 -34.59
N ASP A 1125 -5.70 21.38 -34.87
CA ASP A 1125 -6.40 21.88 -36.05
C ASP A 1125 -5.50 22.15 -37.26
N ILE A 1126 -5.75 21.45 -38.37
CA ILE A 1126 -5.22 21.77 -39.70
C ILE A 1126 -5.87 23.08 -40.14
N ALA A 1127 -5.12 24.15 -39.95
CA ALA A 1127 -5.51 25.55 -40.16
C ALA A 1127 -4.39 26.33 -40.88
N ILE A 1128 -3.79 25.71 -41.90
CA ILE A 1128 -2.73 26.30 -42.72
C ILE A 1128 -3.29 27.26 -43.79
N ASP A 1129 -2.53 28.29 -44.15
CA ASP A 1129 -2.89 29.20 -45.24
C ASP A 1129 -2.25 28.70 -46.55
N VAL A 1130 -3.04 28.62 -47.63
CA VAL A 1130 -2.65 27.95 -48.89
C VAL A 1130 -2.99 28.84 -50.10
N THR A 1131 -2.15 28.83 -51.13
CA THR A 1131 -2.40 29.54 -52.41
C THR A 1131 -2.72 28.56 -53.53
N LEU A 1132 -3.79 28.84 -54.28
CA LEU A 1132 -4.11 28.15 -55.53
C LEU A 1132 -3.69 29.00 -56.74
N LYS A 1133 -2.98 28.35 -57.66
CA LYS A 1133 -2.66 28.88 -59.00
C LYS A 1133 -3.87 28.73 -59.91
N LYS A 1134 -4.22 29.78 -60.65
CA LYS A 1134 -5.34 29.73 -61.61
C LYS A 1134 -4.88 29.03 -62.89
N ARG A 1135 -5.69 28.09 -63.42
CA ARG A 1135 -5.46 27.55 -64.77
C ARG A 1135 -5.68 28.68 -65.80
N LEU A 1136 -4.75 28.79 -66.75
CA LEU A 1136 -4.78 29.76 -67.86
C LEU A 1136 -5.68 29.26 -68.98
#